data_AF-Q551A9-F1
#
_entry.id   AF-Q551A9-F1
#
_cell.length_a   1.000
_cell.length_b   1.000
_cell.length_c   1.000
_cell.angle_alpha   90.00
_cell.angle_beta   90.00
_cell.angle_gamma   90.00
#
_symmetry.space_group_name_H-M   'P 1'
#
loop_
_entity.id
_entity.type
_entity.pdbx_description
1 polymer ?
#
loop_
_entity_poly.entity_id
_entity_poly.type
_entity_poly.pdbx_seq_one_letter_code
_entity_poly.pdbx_strand_id
1 'polypeptide(L)'
;MSFRGRPSVASRRFGRGGFSRHGVAPNQQKDNDQSLESINASMDSINNINDIRGIIINSKLNIPLSKLILKSSFKDEFIVLFLVLLNTVDLHSNAKINFLVSTFDLKLYDLSKSLLETNKYTFIEISKCLKIMDSKRMIKILNKRLEEIKSNHERKLKEKKLAIEKSLEQLSVDDNEIQMKKEEKKQQEHKRYLEKVEKRKKRIEEFSKKVDQTKSKKQYALKKVLIKMKEQKKVEKVVKGDKEVVYKNRYENAVKSVENKIRELVSYQYESGLSGNVIAIFKKFFKQVPRSTLEYFAYGQPKATWREIARLLHLGPKDLCDEIPWFLSVMFGGSAPVGTRVYEFEKELKDPSKFTKERAIELINQFKPTYAFLRKNLPESLFDGEMKAMVAEYEEIDALIWWLNELGKEEKVIEIIIKRITSGKESLKNVSIGTLLERSMGLSQDSPLFNCLFPEILKKMTEQREKFVLPPPISIFGDKSGSMDVAIRLSNIISFIISSLTPGAELSFFDCKNVPSPIPVDSLENLFKLKDLVKASGGTDPGVSMYKLLSEKVVKNYIVVVTDEEENGYKHGRFSELFIQYRKEVAPNCKLVFISFIPQYSEGQMVGELRRKGFDSSTLIQIPFDATNPDVSKIDGMLSSLSCESEQFKDQLDLLVTILSTVGYKNGFKFINDRAPLLMRFDLNIQLGIENVLSIIKTNPTLDNYQYLMVKNNLNRLLKISKDNNDLVSLETFNNIHKEFSKLSKDDGIQYLLKSLSNLQPISVKDN
;
A
#
# COMPACT_ATOMS: atom_id res chain seq x y z
N MET A 1 -19.19 4.99 5.93
CA MET A 1 -17.91 4.91 5.18
C MET A 1 -17.64 6.24 4.48
N SER A 2 -16.74 7.07 5.00
CA SER A 2 -16.11 8.06 4.13
C SER A 2 -15.15 7.29 3.24
N PHE A 3 -15.55 7.03 2.00
CA PHE A 3 -14.56 6.72 0.99
C PHE A 3 -13.75 7.99 0.80
N ARG A 4 -12.75 8.17 1.66
CA ARG A 4 -11.59 8.98 1.33
C ARG A 4 -10.93 8.26 0.17
N GLY A 5 -11.49 8.44 -1.01
CA GLY A 5 -10.73 8.39 -2.23
C GLY A 5 -9.74 9.53 -2.12
N ARG A 6 -8.70 9.37 -1.29
CA ARG A 6 -7.42 9.98 -1.62
C ARG A 6 -7.24 9.64 -3.08
N PRO A 7 -7.08 10.64 -3.97
CA PRO A 7 -6.85 10.35 -5.37
C PRO A 7 -5.67 9.37 -5.38
N SER A 8 -5.96 8.10 -5.64
CA SER A 8 -4.90 7.11 -5.74
C SER A 8 -3.98 7.68 -6.79
N VAL A 9 -2.69 7.77 -6.52
CA VAL A 9 -1.69 8.16 -7.51
C VAL A 9 -1.77 7.09 -8.62
N ALA A 10 -2.64 7.38 -9.57
CA ALA A 10 -3.04 6.60 -10.72
C ALA A 10 -3.22 7.69 -11.79
N SER A 11 -2.48 7.70 -12.88
CA SER A 11 -1.79 6.63 -13.55
C SER A 11 -0.74 7.29 -14.44
N ARG A 12 0.50 6.79 -14.43
CA ARG A 12 1.39 6.99 -15.58
C ARG A 12 0.59 6.59 -16.82
N ARG A 13 0.53 7.48 -17.82
CA ARG A 13 0.04 7.14 -19.16
C ARG A 13 0.64 5.78 -19.52
N PHE A 14 -0.21 4.79 -19.80
CA PHE A 14 0.22 3.59 -20.51
C PHE A 14 0.64 4.03 -21.92
N GLY A 15 1.84 4.61 -22.02
CA GLY A 15 2.56 4.63 -23.27
C GLY A 15 2.80 3.18 -23.66
N ARG A 16 2.46 2.83 -24.90
CA ARG A 16 2.94 1.62 -25.57
C ARG A 16 4.48 1.71 -25.68
N GLY A 17 5.18 1.54 -24.58
CA GLY A 17 6.63 1.39 -24.51
C GLY A 17 6.96 -0.10 -24.51
N GLY A 18 7.81 -0.53 -25.44
CA GLY A 18 8.19 -1.93 -25.60
C GLY A 18 8.67 -2.56 -24.29
N PHE A 19 8.17 -3.77 -24.02
CA PHE A 19 8.72 -4.68 -23.02
C PHE A 19 10.20 -4.96 -23.36
N SER A 20 11.11 -4.18 -22.79
CA SER A 20 12.50 -4.58 -22.70
C SER A 20 12.58 -5.65 -21.61
N ARG A 21 12.86 -6.89 -22.04
CA ARG A 21 13.03 -8.06 -21.15
C ARG A 21 14.27 -7.84 -20.29
N HIS A 22 14.12 -7.36 -19.07
CA HIS A 22 15.12 -7.60 -18.04
C HIS A 22 14.92 -9.01 -17.50
N GLY A 23 15.98 -9.82 -17.63
CA GLY A 23 16.02 -11.21 -17.22
C GLY A 23 15.73 -11.32 -15.72
N VAL A 24 14.62 -11.97 -15.40
CA VAL A 24 14.36 -12.46 -14.05
C VAL A 24 15.36 -13.59 -13.80
N ALA A 25 16.32 -13.37 -12.91
CA ALA A 25 17.29 -14.38 -12.50
C ALA A 25 16.58 -15.63 -11.95
N PRO A 26 16.94 -16.85 -12.40
CA PRO A 26 16.35 -18.08 -11.92
C PRO A 26 17.03 -18.51 -10.62
N ASN A 27 16.53 -18.08 -9.46
CA ASN A 27 17.00 -18.66 -8.19
C ASN A 27 15.94 -18.80 -7.07
N GLN A 28 14.65 -18.62 -7.37
CA GLN A 28 13.56 -18.60 -6.37
C GLN A 28 13.01 -19.98 -5.96
N GLN A 29 13.79 -21.06 -6.06
CA GLN A 29 13.30 -22.41 -5.72
C GLN A 29 13.67 -22.86 -4.30
N LYS A 30 14.53 -22.10 -3.58
CA LYS A 30 14.88 -22.34 -2.16
C LYS A 30 14.07 -21.51 -1.15
N ASP A 31 13.18 -20.63 -1.62
CA ASP A 31 12.59 -19.60 -0.75
C ASP A 31 11.46 -20.09 0.17
N ASN A 32 10.83 -21.25 -0.09
CA ASN A 32 9.69 -21.69 0.71
C ASN A 32 10.10 -22.26 2.09
N ASP A 33 11.17 -23.05 2.18
CA ASP A 33 11.63 -23.58 3.48
C ASP A 33 12.25 -22.47 4.34
N GLN A 34 12.93 -21.51 3.70
CA GLN A 34 13.42 -20.29 4.36
C GLN A 34 12.29 -19.45 4.97
N SER A 35 11.05 -19.55 4.46
CA SER A 35 9.93 -18.80 5.00
C SER A 35 9.51 -19.29 6.40
N LEU A 36 9.54 -20.60 6.67
CA LEU A 36 9.19 -21.14 7.98
C LEU A 36 10.30 -20.91 9.01
N GLU A 37 11.56 -21.12 8.62
CA GLU A 37 12.70 -20.80 9.48
C GLU A 37 12.76 -19.31 9.83
N SER A 38 12.49 -18.42 8.86
CA SER A 38 12.43 -16.99 9.13
C SER A 38 11.23 -16.58 10.00
N ILE A 39 10.10 -17.30 9.92
CA ILE A 39 8.96 -17.09 10.83
C ILE A 39 9.34 -17.51 12.26
N ASN A 40 9.95 -18.68 12.44
CA ASN A 40 10.37 -19.16 13.75
C ASN A 40 11.44 -18.25 14.37
N ALA A 41 12.44 -17.86 13.59
CA ALA A 41 13.43 -16.87 14.02
C ALA A 41 12.79 -15.50 14.35
N SER A 42 11.68 -15.17 13.70
CA SER A 42 10.89 -13.97 14.01
C SER A 42 10.01 -14.13 15.26
N MET A 43 9.77 -15.35 15.77
CA MET A 43 9.04 -15.53 17.04
C MET A 43 9.97 -15.28 18.22
N ASP A 44 11.18 -15.85 18.17
CA ASP A 44 12.19 -15.66 19.22
C ASP A 44 12.62 -14.19 19.34
N SER A 45 12.36 -13.37 18.31
CA SER A 45 12.62 -11.94 18.34
C SER A 45 11.50 -11.11 18.99
N ILE A 46 10.29 -11.65 19.20
CA ILE A 46 9.20 -10.94 19.86
C ILE A 46 9.31 -11.14 21.37
N ASN A 47 10.03 -10.22 22.01
CA ASN A 47 10.25 -10.23 23.46
C ASN A 47 9.34 -9.25 24.19
N ASN A 48 8.86 -8.21 23.50
CA ASN A 48 8.05 -7.17 24.10
C ASN A 48 7.06 -6.53 23.11
N ILE A 49 6.17 -5.70 23.65
CA ILE A 49 5.12 -5.00 22.88
C ILE A 49 5.66 -4.02 21.83
N ASN A 50 6.86 -3.46 22.02
CA ASN A 50 7.48 -2.58 21.03
C ASN A 50 7.92 -3.36 19.79
N ASP A 51 8.30 -4.64 19.93
CA ASP A 51 8.64 -5.50 18.80
C ASP A 51 7.40 -5.71 17.93
N ILE A 52 6.26 -6.01 18.56
CA ILE A 52 4.95 -6.14 17.90
C ILE A 52 4.56 -4.83 17.21
N ARG A 53 4.72 -3.68 17.89
CA ARG A 53 4.49 -2.35 17.31
C ARG A 53 5.33 -2.14 16.05
N GLY A 54 6.63 -2.42 16.15
CA GLY A 54 7.56 -2.32 15.03
C GLY A 54 7.16 -3.20 13.85
N ILE A 55 6.68 -4.43 14.10
CA ILE A 55 6.18 -5.35 13.08
C ILE A 55 4.94 -4.78 12.36
N ILE A 56 4.00 -4.18 13.10
CA ILE A 56 2.78 -3.59 12.54
C ILE A 56 3.11 -2.34 11.70
N ILE A 57 3.81 -1.37 12.29
CA ILE A 57 4.09 -0.06 11.65
C ILE A 57 4.96 -0.26 10.39
N ASN A 58 5.98 -1.12 10.46
CA ASN A 58 6.86 -1.39 9.33
C ASN A 58 6.30 -2.40 8.32
N SER A 59 5.00 -2.74 8.41
CA SER A 59 4.31 -3.63 7.46
C SER A 59 4.89 -5.04 7.33
N LYS A 60 5.65 -5.49 8.34
CA LYS A 60 6.27 -6.83 8.40
C LYS A 60 5.30 -7.91 8.88
N LEU A 61 4.14 -7.52 9.41
CA LEU A 61 3.11 -8.45 9.84
C LEU A 61 2.62 -9.31 8.67
N ASN A 62 2.86 -10.61 8.74
CA ASN A 62 2.31 -11.62 7.83
C ASN A 62 1.26 -12.50 8.55
N ILE A 63 0.53 -13.34 7.82
CA ILE A 63 -0.55 -14.18 8.39
C ILE A 63 -0.01 -15.16 9.45
N PRO A 64 1.04 -15.95 9.19
CA PRO A 64 1.62 -16.85 10.21
C PRO A 64 2.02 -16.14 11.50
N LEU A 65 2.77 -15.04 11.38
CA LEU A 65 3.22 -14.25 12.53
C LEU A 65 2.04 -13.64 13.30
N SER A 66 1.04 -13.13 12.60
CA SER A 66 -0.18 -12.62 13.22
C SER A 66 -0.96 -13.73 13.94
N LYS A 67 -1.09 -14.94 13.36
CA LYS A 67 -1.72 -16.09 14.01
C LYS A 67 -0.95 -16.51 15.27
N LEU A 68 0.37 -16.46 15.21
CA LEU A 68 1.28 -16.83 16.28
C LEU A 68 1.12 -15.89 17.48
N ILE A 69 1.14 -14.58 17.25
CA ILE A 69 0.91 -13.57 18.29
C ILE A 69 -0.52 -13.65 18.84
N LEU A 70 -1.53 -13.87 17.99
CA LEU A 70 -2.92 -14.06 18.45
C LEU A 70 -3.15 -15.34 19.28
N LYS A 71 -2.19 -16.28 19.27
CA LYS A 71 -2.17 -17.48 20.10
C LYS A 71 -1.23 -17.38 21.31
N SER A 72 -0.41 -16.32 21.40
CA SER A 72 0.56 -16.15 22.49
C SER A 72 -0.07 -15.45 23.71
N SER A 73 0.71 -15.26 24.76
CA SER A 73 0.31 -14.46 25.92
C SER A 73 0.10 -12.98 25.61
N PHE A 74 0.66 -12.46 24.51
CA PHE A 74 0.54 -11.06 24.09
C PHE A 74 -0.74 -10.79 23.26
N LYS A 75 -1.71 -11.71 23.28
CA LYS A 75 -2.90 -11.65 22.40
C LYS A 75 -3.69 -10.35 22.63
N ASP A 76 -3.97 -9.99 23.87
CA ASP A 76 -4.83 -8.85 24.18
C ASP A 76 -4.09 -7.53 23.94
N GLU A 77 -2.81 -7.46 24.31
CA GLU A 77 -1.89 -6.38 23.97
C GLU A 77 -1.83 -6.16 22.46
N PHE A 78 -1.69 -7.22 21.68
CA PHE A 78 -1.64 -7.15 20.22
C PHE A 78 -2.96 -6.64 19.63
N ILE A 79 -4.10 -7.11 20.15
CA ILE A 79 -5.43 -6.66 19.71
C ILE A 79 -5.64 -5.17 20.01
N VAL A 80 -5.35 -4.73 21.24
CA VAL A 80 -5.49 -3.31 21.63
C VAL A 80 -4.52 -2.45 20.85
N LEU A 81 -3.24 -2.85 20.75
CA LEU A 81 -2.24 -2.12 19.98
C LEU A 81 -2.67 -1.95 18.52
N PHE A 82 -3.11 -3.04 17.88
CA PHE A 82 -3.61 -2.97 16.50
C PHE A 82 -4.81 -2.03 16.37
N LEU A 83 -5.76 -2.08 17.31
CA LEU A 83 -6.93 -1.20 17.31
C LEU A 83 -6.60 0.28 17.50
N VAL A 84 -5.71 0.59 18.45
CA VAL A 84 -5.26 1.95 18.69
C VAL A 84 -4.56 2.47 17.45
N LEU A 85 -3.60 1.70 16.91
CA LEU A 85 -2.89 2.06 15.68
C LEU A 85 -3.83 2.18 14.47
N LEU A 86 -4.88 1.34 14.36
CA LEU A 86 -5.87 1.43 13.28
C LEU A 86 -6.66 2.75 13.30
N ASN A 87 -6.80 3.37 14.49
CA ASN A 87 -7.50 4.63 14.67
C ASN A 87 -6.57 5.85 14.66
N THR A 88 -5.30 5.70 15.04
CA THR A 88 -4.34 6.80 15.19
C THR A 88 -3.36 6.92 14.04
N VAL A 89 -2.95 5.81 13.43
CA VAL A 89 -1.97 5.72 12.35
C VAL A 89 -2.64 5.22 11.06
N ASP A 90 -2.23 5.74 9.90
CA ASP A 90 -2.65 5.14 8.63
C ASP A 90 -1.86 3.85 8.37
N LEU A 91 -2.33 2.76 8.98
CA LEU A 91 -1.70 1.45 8.86
C LEU A 91 -1.66 1.01 7.39
N HIS A 92 -0.50 0.50 6.97
CA HIS A 92 -0.34 -0.04 5.63
C HIS A 92 -1.34 -1.18 5.37
N SER A 93 -1.90 -1.22 4.15
CA SER A 93 -2.93 -2.19 3.78
C SER A 93 -2.50 -3.63 4.04
N ASN A 94 -1.21 -3.98 3.89
CA ASN A 94 -0.72 -5.34 4.16
C ASN A 94 -0.92 -5.74 5.64
N ALA A 95 -0.62 -4.87 6.59
CA ALA A 95 -0.82 -5.14 8.01
C ALA A 95 -2.31 -5.30 8.33
N LYS A 96 -3.17 -4.42 7.78
CA LYS A 96 -4.63 -4.51 7.92
C LYS A 96 -5.18 -5.84 7.41
N ILE A 97 -4.77 -6.23 6.19
CA ILE A 97 -5.20 -7.46 5.53
C ILE A 97 -4.77 -8.68 6.33
N ASN A 98 -3.49 -8.77 6.68
CA ASN A 98 -2.93 -9.95 7.34
C ASN A 98 -3.53 -10.14 8.74
N PHE A 99 -3.72 -9.05 9.50
CA PHE A 99 -4.41 -9.11 10.79
C PHE A 99 -5.85 -9.61 10.63
N LEU A 100 -6.64 -8.99 9.74
CA LEU A 100 -8.04 -9.39 9.54
C LEU A 100 -8.16 -10.84 9.07
N VAL A 101 -7.35 -11.27 8.10
CA VAL A 101 -7.32 -12.65 7.61
C VAL A 101 -7.00 -13.64 8.74
N SER A 102 -6.01 -13.34 9.58
CA SER A 102 -5.64 -14.18 10.72
C SER A 102 -6.76 -14.32 11.74
N THR A 103 -7.53 -13.25 12.00
CA THR A 103 -8.70 -13.35 12.91
C THR A 103 -9.75 -14.32 12.38
N PHE A 104 -10.00 -14.35 11.07
CA PHE A 104 -10.90 -15.32 10.46
C PHE A 104 -10.33 -16.74 10.44
N ASP A 105 -9.02 -16.90 10.20
CA ASP A 105 -8.35 -18.22 10.22
C ASP A 105 -8.44 -18.86 11.62
N LEU A 106 -8.33 -18.05 12.67
CA LEU A 106 -8.48 -18.46 14.06
C LEU A 106 -9.94 -18.48 14.55
N LYS A 107 -10.92 -18.26 13.66
CA LYS A 107 -12.36 -18.22 13.96
C LYS A 107 -12.75 -17.19 15.04
N LEU A 108 -11.99 -16.10 15.18
CA LEU A 108 -12.28 -14.97 16.06
C LEU A 108 -13.32 -14.04 15.41
N TYR A 109 -14.51 -14.57 15.10
CA TYR A 109 -15.51 -13.88 14.26
C TYR A 109 -16.02 -12.56 14.85
N ASP A 110 -16.18 -12.47 16.18
CA ASP A 110 -16.60 -11.22 16.84
C ASP A 110 -15.57 -10.11 16.69
N LEU A 111 -14.28 -10.46 16.79
CA LEU A 111 -13.17 -9.57 16.53
C LEU A 111 -13.17 -9.13 15.06
N SER A 112 -13.26 -10.07 14.11
CA SER A 112 -13.31 -9.76 12.68
C SER A 112 -14.48 -8.83 12.32
N LYS A 113 -15.66 -9.07 12.91
CA LYS A 113 -16.84 -8.21 12.72
C LYS A 113 -16.61 -6.81 13.28
N SER A 114 -16.08 -6.70 14.49
CA SER A 114 -15.80 -5.41 15.13
C SER A 114 -14.76 -4.61 14.34
N LEU A 115 -13.73 -5.26 13.77
CA LEU A 115 -12.76 -4.65 12.86
C LEU A 115 -13.41 -4.07 11.60
N LEU A 116 -14.32 -4.81 10.98
CA LEU A 116 -15.05 -4.35 9.80
C LEU A 116 -16.00 -3.18 10.11
N GLU A 117 -16.58 -3.15 11.31
CA GLU A 117 -17.47 -2.08 11.78
C GLU A 117 -16.74 -0.74 12.02
N THR A 118 -15.40 -0.73 12.16
CA THR A 118 -14.60 0.51 12.30
C THR A 118 -14.63 1.41 11.05
N ASN A 119 -15.05 0.89 9.89
CA ASN A 119 -14.96 1.57 8.58
C ASN A 119 -13.53 1.98 8.16
N LYS A 120 -12.48 1.41 8.78
CA LYS A 120 -11.06 1.69 8.46
C LYS A 120 -10.49 0.79 7.36
N TYR A 121 -11.26 -0.20 6.93
CA TYR A 121 -10.94 -1.10 5.81
C TYR A 121 -11.58 -0.59 4.52
N THR A 122 -10.73 -0.26 3.56
CA THR A 122 -11.10 0.12 2.20
C THR A 122 -11.43 -1.10 1.35
N PHE A 123 -12.06 -0.85 0.21
CA PHE A 123 -12.39 -1.89 -0.77
C PHE A 123 -11.16 -2.69 -1.26
N ILE A 124 -9.99 -2.05 -1.36
CA ILE A 124 -8.75 -2.70 -1.80
C ILE A 124 -8.33 -3.77 -0.79
N GLU A 125 -8.36 -3.44 0.50
CA GLU A 125 -8.03 -4.38 1.57
C GLU A 125 -9.03 -5.54 1.61
N ILE A 126 -10.33 -5.25 1.57
CA ILE A 126 -11.37 -6.29 1.57
C ILE A 126 -11.23 -7.22 0.36
N SER A 127 -11.00 -6.67 -0.84
CA SER A 127 -10.77 -7.48 -2.04
C SER A 127 -9.58 -8.43 -1.88
N LYS A 128 -8.46 -7.93 -1.35
CA LYS A 128 -7.26 -8.75 -1.13
C LYS A 128 -7.45 -9.78 0.00
N CYS A 129 -8.16 -9.45 1.08
CA CYS A 129 -8.54 -10.42 2.11
C CYS A 129 -9.33 -11.59 1.52
N LEU A 130 -10.34 -11.31 0.69
CA LEU A 130 -11.16 -12.34 0.06
C LEU A 130 -10.35 -13.25 -0.88
N LYS A 131 -9.41 -12.68 -1.65
CA LYS A 131 -8.49 -13.46 -2.51
C LYS A 131 -7.59 -14.39 -1.69
N ILE A 132 -7.09 -13.92 -0.55
CA ILE A 132 -6.29 -14.76 0.35
C ILE A 132 -7.17 -15.86 0.95
N MET A 133 -8.39 -15.55 1.40
CA MET A 133 -9.30 -16.54 1.97
C MET A 133 -9.78 -17.58 0.96
N ASP A 134 -9.80 -17.24 -0.34
CA ASP A 134 -10.14 -18.15 -1.44
C ASP A 134 -8.93 -18.92 -2.00
N SER A 135 -7.72 -18.65 -1.49
CA SER A 135 -6.45 -19.22 -1.97
C SER A 135 -6.49 -20.75 -2.04
N LYS A 136 -6.99 -21.42 -1.00
CA LYS A 136 -7.09 -22.89 -0.93
C LYS A 136 -7.94 -23.49 -2.06
N ARG A 137 -9.08 -22.88 -2.39
CA ARG A 137 -9.94 -23.30 -3.50
C ARG A 137 -9.24 -23.04 -4.84
N MET A 138 -8.65 -21.86 -4.99
CA MET A 138 -7.93 -21.46 -6.20
C MET A 138 -6.71 -22.34 -6.48
N ILE A 139 -5.94 -22.74 -5.47
CA ILE A 139 -4.83 -23.68 -5.61
C ILE A 139 -5.32 -25.01 -6.19
N LYS A 140 -6.43 -25.56 -5.70
CA LYS A 140 -7.02 -26.80 -6.26
C LYS A 140 -7.41 -26.65 -7.73
N ILE A 141 -8.05 -25.53 -8.09
CA ILE A 141 -8.44 -25.23 -9.48
C ILE A 141 -7.20 -25.09 -10.38
N LEU A 142 -6.18 -24.38 -9.92
CA LEU A 142 -4.94 -24.16 -10.66
C LEU A 142 -4.13 -25.45 -10.82
N ASN A 143 -4.08 -26.31 -9.80
CA ASN A 143 -3.47 -27.63 -9.91
C ASN A 143 -4.17 -28.50 -10.95
N LYS A 144 -5.51 -28.54 -10.96
CA LYS A 144 -6.27 -29.24 -12.01
C LYS A 144 -5.95 -28.69 -13.41
N ARG A 145 -5.93 -27.36 -13.55
CA ARG A 145 -5.57 -26.69 -14.81
C ARG A 145 -4.14 -27.00 -15.24
N LEU A 146 -3.20 -27.08 -14.30
CA LEU A 146 -1.81 -27.45 -14.56
C LEU A 146 -1.72 -28.87 -15.14
N GLU A 147 -2.42 -29.82 -14.53
CA GLU A 147 -2.50 -31.19 -15.04
C GLU A 147 -3.19 -31.29 -16.40
N GLU A 148 -4.23 -30.49 -16.65
CA GLU A 148 -4.86 -30.38 -17.98
C GLU A 148 -3.90 -29.83 -19.04
N ILE A 149 -3.10 -28.80 -18.71
CA ILE A 149 -2.09 -28.23 -19.62
C ILE A 149 -1.02 -29.28 -19.96
N LYS A 150 -0.52 -30.01 -18.95
CA LYS A 150 0.47 -31.09 -19.13
C LYS A 150 -0.09 -32.24 -19.98
N SER A 151 -1.26 -32.76 -19.64
CA SER A 151 -1.92 -33.84 -20.39
C SER A 151 -2.22 -33.47 -21.85
N ASN A 152 -2.69 -32.23 -22.09
CA ASN A 152 -2.90 -31.74 -23.46
C ASN A 152 -1.60 -31.62 -24.26
N HIS A 153 -0.50 -31.22 -23.61
CA HIS A 153 0.80 -31.17 -24.25
C HIS A 153 1.32 -32.56 -24.60
N GLU A 154 1.23 -33.51 -23.68
CA GLU A 154 1.59 -34.92 -23.90
C GLU A 154 0.76 -35.57 -25.02
N ARG A 155 -0.56 -35.35 -25.05
CA ARG A 155 -1.43 -35.83 -26.12
C ARG A 155 -0.96 -35.33 -27.48
N LYS A 156 -0.66 -34.02 -27.59
CA LYS A 156 -0.16 -33.42 -28.84
C LYS A 156 1.21 -33.94 -29.24
N LEU A 157 2.10 -34.24 -28.28
CA LEU A 157 3.37 -34.90 -28.56
C LEU A 157 3.16 -36.33 -29.09
N LYS A 158 2.22 -37.09 -28.51
CA LYS A 158 1.85 -38.44 -28.98
C LYS A 158 1.24 -38.39 -30.39
N GLU A 159 0.30 -37.49 -30.65
CA GLU A 159 -0.31 -37.27 -31.97
C GLU A 159 0.74 -36.91 -33.02
N LYS A 160 1.71 -36.05 -32.66
CA LYS A 160 2.82 -35.69 -33.55
C LYS A 160 3.75 -36.86 -33.82
N LYS A 161 4.10 -37.66 -32.81
CA LYS A 161 4.90 -38.89 -32.99
C LYS A 161 4.20 -39.88 -33.90
N LEU A 162 2.93 -40.15 -33.65
CA LEU A 162 2.11 -41.04 -34.49
C LEU A 162 1.99 -40.52 -35.93
N ALA A 163 1.87 -39.20 -36.11
CA ALA A 163 1.86 -38.61 -37.46
C ALA A 163 3.21 -38.76 -38.19
N ILE A 164 4.33 -38.66 -37.46
CA ILE A 164 5.67 -38.90 -38.00
C ILE A 164 5.86 -40.37 -38.35
N GLU A 165 5.47 -41.29 -37.46
CA GLU A 165 5.52 -42.74 -37.68
C GLU A 165 4.69 -43.13 -38.91
N LYS A 166 3.43 -42.67 -39.02
CA LYS A 166 2.60 -42.87 -40.21
C LYS A 166 3.22 -42.29 -41.48
N SER A 167 3.88 -41.12 -41.39
CA SER A 167 4.56 -40.53 -42.55
C SER A 167 5.80 -41.34 -42.95
N LEU A 168 6.50 -41.94 -41.99
CA LEU A 168 7.66 -42.80 -42.24
C LEU A 168 7.24 -44.15 -42.82
N GLU A 169 6.14 -44.73 -42.33
CA GLU A 169 5.53 -45.95 -42.88
C GLU A 169 5.05 -45.72 -44.32
N GLN A 170 4.43 -44.58 -44.61
CA GLN A 170 4.06 -44.23 -45.99
C GLN A 170 5.28 -44.08 -46.89
N LEU A 171 6.36 -43.46 -46.39
CA LEU A 171 7.61 -43.35 -47.14
C LEU A 171 8.31 -44.70 -47.37
N SER A 172 8.23 -45.65 -46.43
CA SER A 172 8.81 -46.99 -46.61
C SER A 172 8.00 -47.85 -47.57
N VAL A 173 6.66 -47.73 -47.56
CA VAL A 173 5.79 -48.36 -48.57
C VAL A 173 6.05 -47.75 -49.94
N ASP A 174 6.16 -46.42 -50.04
CA ASP A 174 6.50 -45.74 -51.29
C ASP A 174 7.90 -46.16 -51.77
N ASP A 175 8.89 -46.31 -50.88
CA ASP A 175 10.23 -46.78 -51.27
C ASP A 175 10.20 -48.23 -51.78
N ASN A 176 9.39 -49.11 -51.19
CA ASN A 176 9.18 -50.48 -51.67
C ASN A 176 8.41 -50.51 -53.00
N GLU A 177 7.36 -49.69 -53.16
CA GLU A 177 6.59 -49.60 -54.40
C GLU A 177 7.43 -48.95 -55.51
N ILE A 178 8.29 -47.98 -55.18
CA ILE A 178 9.27 -47.38 -56.09
C ILE A 178 10.36 -48.40 -56.44
N GLN A 179 10.82 -49.24 -55.51
CA GLN A 179 11.77 -50.31 -55.80
C GLN A 179 11.14 -51.38 -56.69
N MET A 180 9.94 -51.85 -56.38
CA MET A 180 9.19 -52.79 -57.23
C MET A 180 8.95 -52.20 -58.62
N LYS A 181 8.45 -50.97 -58.73
CA LYS A 181 8.27 -50.32 -60.04
C LYS A 181 9.60 -50.11 -60.77
N LYS A 182 10.71 -49.88 -60.06
CA LYS A 182 12.06 -49.84 -60.67
C LYS A 182 12.52 -51.22 -61.13
N GLU A 183 12.23 -52.29 -60.40
CA GLU A 183 12.56 -53.66 -60.79
C GLU A 183 11.68 -54.15 -61.94
N GLU A 184 10.37 -53.94 -61.90
CA GLU A 184 9.46 -54.20 -63.02
C GLU A 184 9.90 -53.41 -64.25
N LYS A 185 10.23 -52.13 -64.09
CA LYS A 185 10.72 -51.33 -65.20
C LYS A 185 12.07 -51.82 -65.71
N LYS A 186 12.99 -52.26 -64.84
CA LYS A 186 14.25 -52.92 -65.25
C LYS A 186 14.01 -54.24 -65.96
N GLN A 187 13.07 -55.08 -65.51
CA GLN A 187 12.71 -56.35 -66.15
C GLN A 187 12.01 -56.11 -67.49
N GLN A 188 11.14 -55.11 -67.58
CA GLN A 188 10.45 -54.75 -68.81
C GLN A 188 11.40 -54.07 -69.81
N GLU A 189 12.34 -53.24 -69.33
CA GLU A 189 13.44 -52.70 -70.14
C GLU A 189 14.41 -53.81 -70.56
N HIS A 190 14.70 -54.80 -69.71
CA HIS A 190 15.54 -55.94 -70.04
C HIS A 190 14.87 -56.88 -71.06
N LYS A 191 13.57 -57.15 -70.92
CA LYS A 191 12.77 -57.90 -71.89
C LYS A 191 12.71 -57.17 -73.23
N ARG A 192 12.44 -55.86 -73.22
CA ARG A 192 12.51 -55.00 -74.41
C ARG A 192 13.93 -54.94 -74.99
N TYR A 193 14.96 -55.00 -74.16
CA TYR A 193 16.35 -55.04 -74.59
C TYR A 193 16.67 -56.38 -75.26
N LEU A 194 16.26 -57.52 -74.70
CA LEU A 194 16.41 -58.84 -75.30
C LEU A 194 15.64 -58.94 -76.62
N GLU A 195 14.37 -58.51 -76.67
CA GLU A 195 13.60 -58.44 -77.92
C GLU A 195 14.24 -57.49 -78.94
N LYS A 196 14.85 -56.38 -78.49
CA LYS A 196 15.62 -55.48 -79.35
C LYS A 196 16.95 -56.08 -79.78
N VAL A 197 17.63 -56.88 -78.95
CA VAL A 197 18.88 -57.58 -79.28
C VAL A 197 18.60 -58.70 -80.27
N GLU A 198 17.47 -59.38 -80.18
CA GLU A 198 17.03 -60.43 -81.11
C GLU A 198 16.58 -59.82 -82.44
N LYS A 199 15.82 -58.71 -82.41
CA LYS A 199 15.50 -57.90 -83.60
C LYS A 199 16.72 -57.18 -84.18
N ARG A 200 17.71 -56.81 -83.37
CA ARG A 200 19.00 -56.27 -83.82
C ARG A 200 19.90 -57.36 -84.38
N LYS A 201 19.91 -58.59 -83.86
CA LYS A 201 20.62 -59.72 -84.48
C LYS A 201 20.13 -59.98 -85.91
N LYS A 202 18.83 -59.73 -86.18
CA LYS A 202 18.23 -59.75 -87.53
C LYS A 202 18.34 -58.44 -88.33
N ARG A 203 18.85 -57.35 -87.74
CA ARG A 203 18.97 -56.01 -88.38
C ARG A 203 20.39 -55.44 -88.26
N ILE A 204 21.38 -56.23 -87.85
CA ILE A 204 22.80 -55.85 -87.74
C ILE A 204 23.60 -56.36 -88.96
N GLU A 205 22.99 -57.17 -89.84
CA GLU A 205 23.47 -57.43 -91.21
C GLU A 205 23.07 -56.34 -92.22
N GLU A 206 22.18 -55.40 -91.85
CA GLU A 206 21.77 -54.30 -92.70
C GLU A 206 21.86 -52.98 -91.93
N PHE A 207 22.57 -52.01 -92.50
CA PHE A 207 22.55 -50.61 -92.09
C PHE A 207 23.44 -50.18 -90.91
N SER A 208 24.73 -50.17 -91.22
CA SER A 208 25.69 -49.21 -90.66
C SER A 208 25.42 -47.77 -91.16
N LYS A 209 25.72 -46.80 -90.29
CA LYS A 209 26.04 -45.36 -90.54
C LYS A 209 24.94 -44.29 -90.37
N LYS A 210 25.26 -43.38 -89.43
CA LYS A 210 24.96 -41.92 -89.29
C LYS A 210 23.58 -41.52 -88.71
N VAL A 211 23.41 -40.58 -87.77
CA VAL A 211 24.25 -39.53 -87.15
C VAL A 211 23.59 -39.04 -85.84
N ASP A 212 24.42 -38.65 -84.86
CA ASP A 212 24.11 -38.00 -83.58
C ASP A 212 23.82 -36.50 -83.72
N GLN A 213 22.99 -35.92 -82.82
CA GLN A 213 23.22 -34.66 -82.07
C GLN A 213 21.91 -34.15 -81.43
N THR A 214 21.78 -34.20 -80.09
CA THR A 214 21.12 -33.21 -79.18
C THR A 214 20.81 -33.80 -77.78
N LYS A 215 21.76 -33.76 -76.83
CA LYS A 215 21.52 -34.19 -75.42
C LYS A 215 21.96 -33.21 -74.33
N SER A 216 22.38 -31.98 -74.66
CA SER A 216 22.98 -31.05 -73.66
C SER A 216 21.98 -30.13 -72.91
N LYS A 217 20.80 -29.79 -73.46
CA LYS A 217 19.87 -28.82 -72.80
C LYS A 217 18.94 -29.42 -71.72
N LYS A 218 18.68 -30.73 -71.72
CA LYS A 218 17.74 -31.37 -70.76
C LYS A 218 18.35 -31.60 -69.37
N GLN A 219 19.67 -31.84 -69.28
CA GLN A 219 20.34 -32.02 -67.99
C GLN A 219 20.43 -30.72 -67.18
N TYR A 220 20.58 -29.56 -67.84
CA TYR A 220 20.64 -28.27 -67.14
C TYR A 220 19.29 -27.85 -66.56
N ALA A 221 18.19 -28.10 -67.27
CA ALA A 221 16.83 -27.86 -66.77
C ALA A 221 16.51 -28.75 -65.55
N LEU A 222 16.90 -30.03 -65.59
CA LEU A 222 16.66 -30.96 -64.48
C LEU A 222 17.43 -30.55 -63.21
N LYS A 223 18.69 -30.10 -63.36
CA LYS A 223 19.53 -29.66 -62.24
C LYS A 223 18.97 -28.39 -61.59
N LYS A 224 18.43 -27.45 -62.37
CA LYS A 224 17.79 -26.21 -61.86
C LYS A 224 16.50 -26.48 -61.09
N VAL A 225 15.69 -27.46 -61.53
CA VAL A 225 14.49 -27.91 -60.79
C VAL A 225 14.87 -28.59 -59.48
N LEU A 226 15.88 -29.46 -59.48
CA LEU A 226 16.39 -30.13 -58.28
C LEU A 226 16.91 -29.15 -57.21
N ILE A 227 17.56 -28.05 -57.63
CA ILE A 227 18.02 -27.00 -56.70
C ILE A 227 16.82 -26.28 -56.06
N LYS A 228 15.82 -25.85 -56.86
CA LYS A 228 14.60 -25.21 -56.33
C LYS A 228 13.82 -26.13 -55.38
N MET A 229 13.73 -27.43 -55.68
CA MET A 229 13.09 -28.40 -54.78
C MET A 229 13.86 -28.59 -53.47
N LYS A 230 15.20 -28.56 -53.50
CA LYS A 230 16.03 -28.61 -52.28
C LYS A 230 15.89 -27.34 -51.43
N GLU A 231 15.80 -26.17 -52.06
CA GLU A 231 15.57 -24.89 -51.38
C GLU A 231 14.17 -24.85 -50.73
N GLN A 232 13.12 -25.25 -51.45
CA GLN A 232 11.76 -25.34 -50.88
C GLN A 232 11.69 -26.31 -49.69
N LYS A 233 12.31 -27.50 -49.80
CA LYS A 233 12.41 -28.45 -48.67
C LYS A 233 13.18 -27.88 -47.48
N LYS A 234 14.18 -27.02 -47.72
CA LYS A 234 14.95 -26.34 -46.65
C LYS A 234 14.10 -25.26 -45.97
N VAL A 235 13.36 -24.47 -46.73
CA VAL A 235 12.43 -23.44 -46.21
C VAL A 235 11.30 -24.09 -45.39
N GLU A 236 10.70 -25.18 -45.87
CA GLU A 236 9.68 -25.91 -45.10
C GLU A 236 10.21 -26.48 -43.79
N LYS A 237 11.46 -26.98 -43.77
CA LYS A 237 12.10 -27.44 -42.53
C LYS A 237 12.32 -26.31 -41.52
N VAL A 238 12.72 -25.12 -41.98
CA VAL A 238 12.90 -23.94 -41.11
C VAL A 238 11.55 -23.47 -40.56
N VAL A 239 10.52 -23.33 -41.40
CA VAL A 239 9.17 -22.90 -40.97
C VAL A 239 8.53 -23.92 -40.02
N LYS A 240 8.79 -25.22 -40.20
CA LYS A 240 8.34 -26.27 -39.25
C LYS A 240 9.07 -26.16 -37.89
N GLY A 241 10.36 -25.82 -37.91
CA GLY A 241 11.14 -25.57 -36.69
C GLY A 241 10.59 -24.41 -35.86
N ASP A 242 10.28 -23.28 -36.51
CA ASP A 242 9.76 -22.08 -35.82
C ASP A 242 8.42 -22.32 -35.12
N LYS A 243 7.50 -23.07 -35.76
CA LYS A 243 6.21 -23.40 -35.17
C LYS A 243 6.33 -24.26 -33.92
N GLU A 244 7.27 -25.21 -33.91
CA GLU A 244 7.52 -26.09 -32.76
C GLU A 244 8.13 -25.32 -31.58
N VAL A 245 9.09 -24.43 -31.87
CA VAL A 245 9.68 -23.55 -30.86
C VAL A 245 8.62 -22.62 -30.25
N VAL A 246 7.78 -22.00 -31.07
CA VAL A 246 6.68 -21.15 -30.58
C VAL A 246 5.68 -21.94 -29.73
N TYR A 247 5.32 -23.16 -30.15
CA TYR A 247 4.42 -24.01 -29.37
C TYR A 247 5.02 -24.42 -28.03
N LYS A 248 6.29 -24.85 -28.01
CA LYS A 248 7.02 -25.19 -26.79
C LYS A 248 7.11 -24.00 -25.83
N ASN A 249 7.48 -22.83 -26.34
CA ASN A 249 7.53 -21.60 -25.55
C ASN A 249 6.16 -21.20 -24.97
N ARG A 250 5.07 -21.38 -25.72
CA ARG A 250 3.70 -21.11 -25.22
C ARG A 250 3.30 -22.07 -24.09
N TYR A 251 3.63 -23.35 -24.23
CA TYR A 251 3.42 -24.35 -23.19
C TYR A 251 4.21 -24.01 -21.92
N GLU A 252 5.52 -23.76 -22.04
CA GLU A 252 6.39 -23.42 -20.91
C GLU A 252 5.93 -22.15 -20.20
N ASN A 253 5.55 -21.12 -20.95
CA ASN A 253 5.00 -19.89 -20.37
C ASN A 253 3.66 -20.12 -19.64
N ALA A 254 2.78 -20.98 -20.18
CA ALA A 254 1.51 -21.30 -19.55
C ALA A 254 1.70 -22.08 -18.23
N VAL A 255 2.59 -23.09 -18.24
CA VAL A 255 2.98 -23.84 -17.04
C VAL A 255 3.57 -22.91 -15.99
N LYS A 256 4.61 -22.15 -16.36
CA LYS A 256 5.28 -21.20 -15.46
C LYS A 256 4.31 -20.16 -14.88
N SER A 257 3.36 -19.67 -15.68
CA SER A 257 2.36 -18.71 -15.20
C SER A 257 1.43 -19.32 -14.15
N VAL A 258 0.96 -20.56 -14.34
CA VAL A 258 0.10 -21.26 -13.38
C VAL A 258 0.87 -21.63 -12.12
N GLU A 259 2.10 -22.13 -12.25
CA GLU A 259 2.99 -22.46 -11.13
C GLU A 259 3.35 -21.22 -10.30
N ASN A 260 3.67 -20.09 -10.94
CA ASN A 260 3.90 -18.83 -10.24
C ASN A 260 2.68 -18.41 -9.42
N LYS A 261 1.46 -18.57 -9.98
CA LYS A 261 0.24 -18.20 -9.26
C LYS A 261 -0.04 -19.15 -8.09
N ILE A 262 0.21 -20.44 -8.23
CA ILE A 262 0.13 -21.39 -7.12
C ILE A 262 1.13 -21.00 -6.03
N ARG A 263 2.39 -20.70 -6.37
CA ARG A 263 3.41 -20.26 -5.41
C ARG A 263 3.00 -18.99 -4.66
N GLU A 264 2.45 -17.99 -5.36
CA GLU A 264 1.92 -16.77 -4.74
C GLU A 264 0.76 -17.06 -3.77
N LEU A 265 -0.15 -17.97 -4.11
CA LEU A 265 -1.27 -18.32 -3.23
C LEU A 265 -0.82 -19.16 -2.02
N VAL A 266 0.15 -20.05 -2.21
CA VAL A 266 0.74 -20.88 -1.15
C VAL A 266 1.54 -20.02 -0.17
N SER A 267 2.23 -18.98 -0.64
CA SER A 267 3.04 -18.11 0.23
C SER A 267 2.22 -17.31 1.23
N TYR A 268 0.89 -17.18 1.05
CA TYR A 268 0.01 -16.59 2.06
C TYR A 268 -0.15 -17.46 3.32
N GLN A 269 0.11 -18.78 3.23
CA GLN A 269 -0.01 -19.72 4.35
C GLN A 269 -1.36 -19.66 5.09
N TYR A 270 -2.44 -19.41 4.34
CA TYR A 270 -3.81 -19.41 4.87
C TYR A 270 -4.41 -20.82 4.81
N GLU A 271 -4.82 -21.36 5.96
CA GLU A 271 -5.21 -22.78 6.08
C GLU A 271 -6.71 -23.02 5.94
N SER A 272 -7.51 -22.04 6.36
CA SER A 272 -8.97 -22.04 6.25
C SER A 272 -9.45 -21.80 4.81
N GLY A 273 -10.76 -21.64 4.65
CA GLY A 273 -11.38 -21.23 3.39
C GLY A 273 -12.52 -20.26 3.65
N LEU A 274 -13.06 -19.68 2.58
CA LEU A 274 -14.21 -18.79 2.63
C LEU A 274 -15.50 -19.56 3.00
N SER A 275 -15.75 -19.72 4.31
CA SER A 275 -16.92 -20.45 4.83
C SER A 275 -18.22 -19.64 4.74
N GLY A 276 -19.38 -20.30 4.84
CA GLY A 276 -20.68 -19.62 4.82
C GLY A 276 -20.83 -18.52 5.88
N ASN A 277 -20.26 -18.72 7.08
CA ASN A 277 -20.26 -17.72 8.14
C ASN A 277 -19.42 -16.49 7.78
N VAL A 278 -18.23 -16.70 7.19
CA VAL A 278 -17.37 -15.60 6.72
C VAL A 278 -18.08 -14.82 5.61
N ILE A 279 -18.72 -15.51 4.67
CA ILE A 279 -19.52 -14.90 3.61
C ILE A 279 -20.65 -14.04 4.20
N ALA A 280 -21.38 -14.55 5.20
CA ALA A 280 -22.47 -13.81 5.84
C ALA A 280 -21.97 -12.52 6.53
N ILE A 281 -20.80 -12.57 7.17
CA ILE A 281 -20.17 -11.38 7.78
C ILE A 281 -19.84 -10.32 6.73
N PHE A 282 -19.21 -10.72 5.61
CA PHE A 282 -18.91 -9.77 4.53
C PHE A 282 -20.16 -9.25 3.83
N LYS A 283 -21.20 -10.06 3.64
CA LYS A 283 -22.50 -9.59 3.11
C LYS A 283 -23.09 -8.50 4.00
N LYS A 284 -23.05 -8.68 5.33
CA LYS A 284 -23.50 -7.65 6.28
C LYS A 284 -22.68 -6.37 6.16
N PHE A 285 -21.36 -6.47 6.00
CA PHE A 285 -20.48 -5.33 5.77
C PHE A 285 -20.82 -4.60 4.46
N PHE A 286 -20.99 -5.33 3.35
CA PHE A 286 -21.32 -4.74 2.05
C PHE A 286 -22.70 -4.07 2.02
N LYS A 287 -23.66 -4.56 2.81
CA LYS A 287 -24.97 -3.91 2.99
C LYS A 287 -24.87 -2.52 3.64
N GLN A 288 -23.82 -2.25 4.41
CA GLN A 288 -23.58 -0.95 5.05
C GLN A 288 -22.85 0.05 4.13
N VAL A 289 -22.43 -0.36 2.93
CA VAL A 289 -21.76 0.53 1.98
C VAL A 289 -22.78 1.56 1.44
N PRO A 290 -22.53 2.88 1.60
CA PRO A 290 -23.50 3.90 1.20
C PRO A 290 -23.76 3.90 -0.31
N ARG A 291 -24.94 4.38 -0.71
CA ARG A 291 -25.32 4.63 -2.10
C ARG A 291 -24.25 5.42 -2.86
N SER A 292 -23.84 6.57 -2.33
CA SER A 292 -22.87 7.47 -2.96
C SER A 292 -21.54 6.78 -3.29
N THR A 293 -21.12 5.85 -2.44
CA THR A 293 -19.91 5.04 -2.61
C THR A 293 -20.07 4.02 -3.73
N LEU A 294 -21.17 3.25 -3.74
CA LEU A 294 -21.44 2.27 -4.80
C LEU A 294 -21.61 2.96 -6.16
N GLU A 295 -22.30 4.08 -6.23
CA GLU A 295 -22.37 4.85 -7.48
C GLU A 295 -20.99 5.37 -7.91
N TYR A 296 -20.11 5.76 -6.98
CA TYR A 296 -18.74 6.18 -7.31
C TYR A 296 -17.94 5.03 -7.93
N PHE A 297 -18.08 3.82 -7.37
CA PHE A 297 -17.49 2.61 -7.93
C PHE A 297 -18.06 2.28 -9.32
N ALA A 298 -19.37 2.43 -9.49
CA ALA A 298 -20.03 2.17 -10.77
C ALA A 298 -19.53 3.06 -11.89
N TYR A 299 -19.20 4.29 -11.50
CA TYR A 299 -18.79 5.34 -12.41
C TYR A 299 -17.31 5.22 -12.85
N GLY A 300 -16.36 5.09 -11.91
CA GLY A 300 -14.94 5.37 -12.20
C GLY A 300 -13.95 4.24 -11.91
N GLN A 301 -14.38 3.16 -11.26
CA GLN A 301 -13.48 2.14 -10.73
C GLN A 301 -13.49 0.86 -11.60
N PRO A 302 -12.41 0.04 -11.55
CA PRO A 302 -12.34 -1.18 -12.36
C PRO A 302 -13.48 -2.17 -12.02
N LYS A 303 -14.44 -2.33 -12.95
CA LYS A 303 -15.59 -3.26 -12.83
C LYS A 303 -15.16 -4.71 -12.55
N ALA A 304 -13.94 -5.10 -12.95
CA ALA A 304 -13.39 -6.45 -12.74
C ALA A 304 -13.30 -6.83 -11.26
N THR A 305 -12.88 -5.93 -10.39
CA THR A 305 -12.68 -6.22 -8.95
C THR A 305 -14.02 -6.50 -8.26
N TRP A 306 -15.07 -5.73 -8.57
CA TRP A 306 -16.40 -5.97 -8.04
C TRP A 306 -17.03 -7.26 -8.55
N ARG A 307 -16.85 -7.60 -9.83
CA ARG A 307 -17.30 -8.91 -10.36
C ARG A 307 -16.65 -10.08 -9.63
N GLU A 308 -15.37 -9.96 -9.30
CA GLU A 308 -14.64 -10.97 -8.53
C GLU A 308 -15.22 -11.12 -7.12
N ILE A 309 -15.39 -10.01 -6.39
CA ILE A 309 -15.99 -10.03 -5.05
C ILE A 309 -17.41 -10.59 -5.06
N ALA A 310 -18.24 -10.15 -6.01
CA ALA A 310 -19.62 -10.63 -6.14
C ALA A 310 -19.69 -12.13 -6.40
N ARG A 311 -18.75 -12.68 -7.20
CA ARG A 311 -18.63 -14.13 -7.44
C ARG A 311 -18.15 -14.89 -6.20
N LEU A 312 -17.18 -14.35 -5.45
CA LEU A 312 -16.64 -14.99 -4.25
C LEU A 312 -17.66 -15.04 -3.11
N LEU A 313 -18.39 -13.95 -2.90
CA LEU A 313 -19.35 -13.81 -1.80
C LEU A 313 -20.78 -14.18 -2.18
N HIS A 314 -21.04 -14.53 -3.45
CA HIS A 314 -22.38 -14.73 -3.98
C HIS A 314 -23.31 -13.54 -3.66
N LEU A 315 -22.84 -12.32 -3.93
CA LEU A 315 -23.61 -11.10 -3.68
C LEU A 315 -24.80 -11.03 -4.63
N GLY A 316 -25.99 -10.80 -4.08
CA GLY A 316 -27.17 -10.36 -4.81
C GLY A 316 -27.49 -8.89 -4.53
N PRO A 317 -28.47 -8.29 -5.25
CA PRO A 317 -28.89 -6.91 -5.01
C PRO A 317 -29.26 -6.61 -3.55
N LYS A 318 -29.87 -7.56 -2.85
CA LYS A 318 -30.26 -7.47 -1.42
C LYS A 318 -29.10 -7.46 -0.42
N ASP A 319 -27.89 -7.81 -0.87
CA ASP A 319 -26.67 -7.80 -0.04
C ASP A 319 -25.93 -6.45 -0.12
N LEU A 320 -26.50 -5.49 -0.86
CA LEU A 320 -25.98 -4.13 -1.05
C LEU A 320 -27.01 -3.11 -0.54
N CYS A 321 -26.71 -1.82 -0.73
CA CYS A 321 -27.67 -0.74 -0.45
C CYS A 321 -28.93 -0.92 -1.32
N ASP A 322 -30.09 -0.99 -0.67
CA ASP A 322 -31.39 -1.24 -1.32
C ASP A 322 -31.75 -0.16 -2.36
N GLU A 323 -31.14 1.04 -2.28
CA GLU A 323 -31.33 2.15 -3.21
C GLU A 323 -30.64 1.96 -4.59
N ILE A 324 -29.72 0.98 -4.73
CA ILE A 324 -29.01 0.72 -5.99
C ILE A 324 -29.09 -0.77 -6.38
N PRO A 325 -30.28 -1.31 -6.66
CA PRO A 325 -30.45 -2.71 -7.03
C PRO A 325 -29.75 -3.06 -8.36
N TRP A 326 -29.50 -2.04 -9.20
CA TRP A 326 -28.85 -2.17 -10.50
C TRP A 326 -27.32 -2.20 -10.45
N PHE A 327 -26.68 -1.95 -9.29
CA PHE A 327 -25.21 -1.83 -9.18
C PHE A 327 -24.48 -3.05 -9.76
N LEU A 328 -24.87 -4.25 -9.33
CA LEU A 328 -24.24 -5.49 -9.79
C LEU A 328 -24.47 -5.70 -11.30
N SER A 329 -25.65 -5.37 -11.82
CA SER A 329 -25.91 -5.43 -13.27
C SER A 329 -24.88 -4.62 -14.05
N VAL A 330 -24.60 -3.38 -13.61
CA VAL A 330 -23.59 -2.51 -14.21
C VAL A 330 -22.18 -3.08 -14.10
N MET A 331 -21.83 -3.67 -12.95
CA MET A 331 -20.54 -4.34 -12.76
C MET A 331 -20.37 -5.53 -13.71
N PHE A 332 -21.46 -6.24 -14.03
CA PHE A 332 -21.50 -7.37 -14.96
C PHE A 332 -21.69 -6.98 -16.43
N GLY A 333 -21.72 -5.70 -16.77
CA GLY A 333 -21.77 -5.19 -18.14
C GLY A 333 -23.14 -4.72 -18.61
N GLY A 334 -24.16 -4.76 -17.75
CA GLY A 334 -25.43 -4.08 -17.98
C GLY A 334 -25.26 -2.56 -17.99
N SER A 335 -26.27 -1.86 -18.52
CA SER A 335 -26.34 -0.41 -18.44
C SER A 335 -26.95 0.03 -17.11
N ALA A 336 -26.48 1.16 -16.58
CA ALA A 336 -27.17 1.79 -15.46
C ALA A 336 -28.53 2.31 -15.95
N PRO A 337 -29.55 2.44 -15.08
CA PRO A 337 -30.84 2.99 -15.47
C PRO A 337 -30.71 4.41 -16.02
N VAL A 338 -31.57 4.75 -16.99
CA VAL A 338 -31.67 6.10 -17.56
C VAL A 338 -31.95 7.11 -16.45
N GLY A 339 -31.31 8.29 -16.51
CA GLY A 339 -31.41 9.32 -15.48
C GLY A 339 -30.51 9.11 -14.26
N THR A 340 -29.73 8.02 -14.20
CA THR A 340 -28.67 7.90 -13.19
C THR A 340 -27.40 8.61 -13.65
N ARG A 341 -26.63 9.17 -12.70
CA ARG A 341 -25.35 9.83 -13.01
C ARG A 341 -24.40 8.95 -13.80
N VAL A 342 -24.41 7.63 -13.54
CA VAL A 342 -23.56 6.67 -14.22
C VAL A 342 -23.95 6.53 -15.68
N TYR A 343 -25.25 6.40 -15.96
CA TYR A 343 -25.75 6.25 -17.32
C TYR A 343 -25.46 7.50 -18.15
N GLU A 344 -25.81 8.69 -17.63
CA GLU A 344 -25.70 9.94 -18.39
C GLU A 344 -24.25 10.26 -18.75
N PHE A 345 -23.32 10.18 -17.80
CA PHE A 345 -21.90 10.41 -18.09
C PHE A 345 -21.28 9.29 -18.95
N GLU A 346 -21.64 8.01 -18.75
CA GLU A 346 -21.12 6.92 -19.60
C GLU A 346 -21.59 7.08 -21.05
N LYS A 347 -22.81 7.58 -21.27
CA LYS A 347 -23.36 7.87 -22.60
C LYS A 347 -22.55 8.96 -23.31
N GLU A 348 -22.32 10.09 -22.66
CA GLU A 348 -21.58 11.21 -23.30
C GLU A 348 -20.09 10.88 -23.50
N LEU A 349 -19.45 10.21 -22.54
CA LEU A 349 -18.01 9.87 -22.64
C LEU A 349 -17.68 8.80 -23.68
N LYS A 350 -18.68 8.04 -24.16
CA LYS A 350 -18.49 7.11 -25.29
C LYS A 350 -18.23 7.82 -26.60
N ASP A 351 -18.73 9.04 -26.75
CA ASP A 351 -18.54 9.87 -27.94
C ASP A 351 -18.08 11.28 -27.52
N PRO A 352 -16.79 11.45 -27.13
CA PRO A 352 -16.26 12.73 -26.66
C PRO A 352 -16.45 13.88 -27.66
N SER A 353 -16.65 13.58 -28.94
CA SER A 353 -16.90 14.58 -29.98
C SER A 353 -18.25 15.28 -29.83
N LYS A 354 -19.23 14.60 -29.21
CA LYS A 354 -20.56 15.14 -28.93
C LYS A 354 -20.69 15.75 -27.54
N PHE A 355 -19.69 15.58 -26.68
CA PHE A 355 -19.75 16.06 -25.31
C PHE A 355 -19.43 17.57 -25.28
N THR A 356 -20.44 18.40 -25.54
CA THR A 356 -20.29 19.86 -25.58
C THR A 356 -20.15 20.46 -24.17
N LYS A 357 -19.66 21.71 -24.10
CA LYS A 357 -19.52 22.46 -22.84
C LYS A 357 -20.88 22.61 -22.12
N GLU A 358 -21.93 22.92 -22.87
CA GLU A 358 -23.29 23.14 -22.37
C GLU A 358 -23.83 21.84 -21.75
N ARG A 359 -23.63 20.71 -22.44
CA ARG A 359 -24.04 19.41 -21.93
C ARG A 359 -23.24 19.00 -20.70
N ALA A 360 -21.95 19.31 -20.66
CA ALA A 360 -21.12 19.08 -19.47
C ALA A 360 -21.61 19.91 -18.27
N ILE A 361 -21.92 21.20 -18.47
CA ILE A 361 -22.52 22.06 -17.45
C ILE A 361 -23.84 21.49 -16.93
N GLU A 362 -24.73 21.07 -17.84
CA GLU A 362 -26.02 20.47 -17.49
C GLU A 362 -25.83 19.23 -16.59
N LEU A 363 -24.97 18.30 -17.00
CA LEU A 363 -24.68 17.08 -16.24
C LEU A 363 -23.98 17.33 -14.91
N ILE A 364 -23.06 18.30 -14.86
CA ILE A 364 -22.37 18.68 -13.63
C ILE A 364 -23.36 19.28 -12.63
N ASN A 365 -24.22 20.19 -13.07
CA ASN A 365 -25.26 20.78 -12.22
C ASN A 365 -26.25 19.74 -11.70
N GLN A 366 -26.64 18.79 -12.56
CA GLN A 366 -27.61 17.76 -12.22
C GLN A 366 -27.06 16.73 -11.24
N PHE A 367 -25.83 16.24 -11.47
CA PHE A 367 -25.30 15.07 -10.76
C PHE A 367 -24.17 15.35 -9.79
N LYS A 368 -23.62 16.57 -9.80
CA LYS A 368 -22.56 17.05 -8.90
C LYS A 368 -21.41 16.05 -8.73
N PRO A 369 -20.77 15.62 -9.83
CA PRO A 369 -19.73 14.60 -9.75
C PRO A 369 -18.42 15.21 -9.21
N THR A 370 -17.51 14.40 -8.65
CA THR A 370 -16.32 14.96 -7.99
C THR A 370 -15.31 15.56 -8.97
N TYR A 371 -14.56 16.57 -8.54
CA TYR A 371 -13.45 17.20 -9.26
C TYR A 371 -12.44 16.16 -9.74
N ALA A 372 -12.05 15.22 -8.87
CA ALA A 372 -11.11 14.17 -9.22
C ALA A 372 -11.60 13.29 -10.39
N PHE A 373 -12.91 13.10 -10.47
CA PHE A 373 -13.52 12.42 -11.59
C PHE A 373 -13.51 13.30 -12.86
N LEU A 374 -13.99 14.53 -12.76
CA LEU A 374 -14.10 15.47 -13.89
C LEU A 374 -12.73 15.71 -14.54
N ARG A 375 -11.72 16.05 -13.73
CA ARG A 375 -10.32 16.25 -14.16
C ARG A 375 -9.74 15.08 -14.97
N LYS A 376 -10.16 13.84 -14.69
CA LYS A 376 -9.64 12.64 -15.36
C LYS A 376 -10.34 12.34 -16.68
N ASN A 377 -11.62 12.70 -16.80
CA ASN A 377 -12.47 12.23 -17.89
C ASN A 377 -12.93 13.34 -18.84
N LEU A 378 -12.86 14.60 -18.41
CA LEU A 378 -13.08 15.75 -19.28
C LEU A 378 -11.75 16.23 -19.89
N PRO A 379 -11.72 16.54 -21.19
CA PRO A 379 -10.64 17.31 -21.79
C PRO A 379 -10.44 18.65 -21.06
N GLU A 380 -9.19 19.07 -20.88
CA GLU A 380 -8.85 20.35 -20.25
C GLU A 380 -9.49 21.55 -20.96
N SER A 381 -9.75 21.44 -22.27
CA SER A 381 -10.43 22.47 -23.07
C SER A 381 -11.90 22.68 -22.69
N LEU A 382 -12.57 21.66 -22.13
CA LEU A 382 -13.96 21.79 -21.68
C LEU A 382 -14.01 22.31 -20.24
N PHE A 383 -12.99 22.02 -19.42
CA PHE A 383 -13.00 22.24 -17.98
C PHE A 383 -12.31 23.55 -17.58
N ASP A 384 -12.89 24.65 -18.03
CA ASP A 384 -12.40 26.02 -17.82
C ASP A 384 -12.68 26.57 -16.41
N GLY A 385 -12.26 27.82 -16.16
CA GLY A 385 -12.42 28.48 -14.86
C GLY A 385 -13.87 28.60 -14.38
N GLU A 386 -14.83 28.72 -15.30
CA GLU A 386 -16.26 28.76 -14.97
C GLU A 386 -16.76 27.41 -14.46
N MET A 387 -16.42 26.31 -15.15
CA MET A 387 -16.74 24.98 -14.66
C MET A 387 -16.04 24.65 -13.34
N LYS A 388 -14.77 25.05 -13.18
CA LYS A 388 -14.06 24.85 -11.90
C LYS A 388 -14.74 25.60 -10.75
N ALA A 389 -15.19 26.83 -10.97
CA ALA A 389 -15.95 27.59 -9.99
C ALA A 389 -17.26 26.88 -9.62
N MET A 390 -18.01 26.38 -10.61
CA MET A 390 -19.23 25.60 -10.39
C MET A 390 -18.98 24.33 -9.56
N VAL A 391 -17.91 23.58 -9.86
CA VAL A 391 -17.52 22.41 -9.07
C VAL A 391 -17.14 22.79 -7.64
N ALA A 392 -16.44 23.91 -7.47
CA ALA A 392 -16.06 24.43 -6.18
C ALA A 392 -17.24 24.85 -5.30
N GLU A 393 -18.46 25.03 -5.83
CA GLU A 393 -19.64 25.32 -5.02
C GLU A 393 -20.16 24.11 -4.24
N TYR A 394 -19.93 22.88 -4.73
CA TYR A 394 -20.49 21.67 -4.13
C TYR A 394 -19.45 20.63 -3.70
N GLU A 395 -18.23 20.65 -4.24
CA GLU A 395 -17.17 19.68 -3.92
C GLU A 395 -16.77 19.78 -2.44
N GLU A 396 -16.32 18.71 -1.81
CA GLU A 396 -15.88 18.77 -0.40
C GLU A 396 -14.70 19.75 -0.21
N ILE A 397 -14.77 20.60 0.82
CA ILE A 397 -13.74 21.63 1.07
C ILE A 397 -12.33 21.02 1.22
N ASP A 398 -12.23 19.83 1.81
CA ASP A 398 -10.97 19.11 1.97
C ASP A 398 -10.32 18.78 0.60
N ALA A 399 -11.14 18.42 -0.39
CA ALA A 399 -10.67 18.14 -1.74
C ALA A 399 -10.27 19.42 -2.49
N LEU A 400 -10.98 20.54 -2.27
CA LEU A 400 -10.61 21.84 -2.83
C LEU A 400 -9.25 22.32 -2.31
N ILE A 401 -9.01 22.21 -1.00
CA ILE A 401 -7.71 22.53 -0.39
C ILE A 401 -6.61 21.60 -0.90
N TRP A 402 -6.90 20.30 -1.05
CA TRP A 402 -5.95 19.35 -1.62
C TRP A 402 -5.51 19.75 -3.03
N TRP A 403 -6.46 20.15 -3.89
CA TRP A 403 -6.21 20.54 -5.29
C TRP A 403 -5.93 22.04 -5.49
N LEU A 404 -5.62 22.79 -4.40
CA LEU A 404 -5.46 24.24 -4.47
C LEU A 404 -4.34 24.69 -5.44
N ASN A 405 -3.33 23.88 -5.68
CA ASN A 405 -2.28 24.16 -6.68
C ASN A 405 -2.81 24.20 -8.13
N GLU A 406 -3.89 23.48 -8.42
CA GLU A 406 -4.54 23.48 -9.73
C GLU A 406 -5.72 24.45 -9.79
N LEU A 407 -6.54 24.46 -8.73
CA LEU A 407 -7.77 25.24 -8.62
C LEU A 407 -7.52 26.70 -8.22
N GLY A 408 -6.48 26.97 -7.43
CA GLY A 408 -6.14 28.29 -6.91
C GLY A 408 -5.58 29.26 -7.95
N LYS A 409 -5.56 28.88 -9.23
CA LYS A 409 -5.29 29.82 -10.34
C LYS A 409 -6.52 30.64 -10.72
N GLU A 410 -7.71 30.17 -10.36
CA GLU A 410 -8.98 30.81 -10.70
C GLU A 410 -9.47 31.65 -9.50
N GLU A 411 -9.54 32.96 -9.65
CA GLU A 411 -9.91 33.90 -8.57
C GLU A 411 -11.29 33.57 -7.96
N LYS A 412 -12.28 33.25 -8.81
CA LYS A 412 -13.64 32.85 -8.36
C LYS A 412 -13.62 31.60 -7.48
N VAL A 413 -12.73 30.64 -7.75
CA VAL A 413 -12.62 29.43 -6.92
C VAL A 413 -12.07 29.78 -5.54
N ILE A 414 -11.08 30.68 -5.47
CA ILE A 414 -10.54 31.18 -4.20
C ILE A 414 -11.63 31.89 -3.38
N GLU A 415 -12.42 32.76 -4.01
CA GLU A 415 -13.53 33.47 -3.35
C GLU A 415 -14.55 32.48 -2.76
N ILE A 416 -14.90 31.42 -3.50
CA ILE A 416 -15.82 30.37 -3.04
C ILE A 416 -15.23 29.62 -1.84
N ILE A 417 -13.94 29.24 -1.90
CA ILE A 417 -13.26 28.57 -0.78
C ILE A 417 -13.28 29.45 0.48
N ILE A 418 -12.93 30.74 0.35
CA ILE A 418 -12.94 31.70 1.47
C ILE A 418 -14.35 31.82 2.05
N LYS A 419 -15.36 32.03 1.21
CA LYS A 419 -16.76 32.14 1.63
C LYS A 419 -17.23 30.89 2.38
N ARG A 420 -16.83 29.70 1.92
CA ARG A 420 -17.21 28.43 2.54
C ARG A 420 -16.57 28.24 3.91
N ILE A 421 -15.27 28.50 4.04
CA ILE A 421 -14.56 28.41 5.32
C ILE A 421 -15.08 29.47 6.31
N THR A 422 -15.17 30.74 5.90
CA THR A 422 -15.62 31.84 6.77
C THR A 422 -17.08 31.72 7.20
N SER A 423 -17.93 31.03 6.42
CA SER A 423 -19.31 30.75 6.83
C SER A 423 -19.44 29.82 8.04
N GLY A 424 -18.37 29.13 8.43
CA GLY A 424 -18.35 28.17 9.55
C GLY A 424 -19.16 26.89 9.30
N LYS A 425 -19.79 26.74 8.13
CA LYS A 425 -20.60 25.56 7.77
C LYS A 425 -19.77 24.33 7.51
N GLU A 426 -18.51 24.52 7.16
CA GLU A 426 -17.60 23.43 6.81
C GLU A 426 -16.36 23.47 7.69
N SER A 427 -15.77 22.30 7.89
CA SER A 427 -14.65 22.13 8.81
C SER A 427 -13.49 21.44 8.10
N LEU A 428 -12.29 22.03 8.19
CA LEU A 428 -11.04 21.46 7.66
C LEU A 428 -10.47 20.35 8.56
N LYS A 429 -11.31 19.69 9.35
CA LYS A 429 -10.92 18.63 10.29
C LYS A 429 -10.15 17.50 9.61
N ASN A 430 -10.48 17.17 8.36
CA ASN A 430 -9.84 16.06 7.66
C ASN A 430 -8.57 16.44 6.87
N VAL A 431 -8.31 17.73 6.61
CA VAL A 431 -7.07 18.18 5.92
C VAL A 431 -5.90 18.11 6.88
N SER A 432 -4.82 17.40 6.55
CA SER A 432 -3.64 17.33 7.44
C SER A 432 -3.02 18.71 7.71
N ILE A 433 -2.39 18.88 8.87
CA ILE A 433 -1.70 20.15 9.18
C ILE A 433 -0.56 20.42 8.20
N GLY A 434 0.16 19.38 7.78
CA GLY A 434 1.18 19.48 6.73
C GLY A 434 0.63 20.03 5.41
N THR A 435 -0.56 19.59 4.98
CA THR A 435 -1.22 20.11 3.77
C THR A 435 -1.61 21.57 3.94
N LEU A 436 -2.19 21.97 5.07
CA LEU A 436 -2.57 23.37 5.31
C LEU A 436 -1.34 24.30 5.27
N LEU A 437 -0.25 23.89 5.93
CA LEU A 437 1.01 24.64 5.93
C LEU A 437 1.62 24.71 4.54
N GLU A 438 1.73 23.59 3.81
CA GLU A 438 2.27 23.57 2.46
C GLU A 438 1.48 24.47 1.50
N ARG A 439 0.14 24.40 1.55
CA ARG A 439 -0.72 25.25 0.71
C ARG A 439 -0.59 26.72 1.08
N SER A 440 -0.50 27.04 2.37
CA SER A 440 -0.35 28.42 2.83
C SER A 440 1.01 29.01 2.51
N MET A 441 2.09 28.21 2.49
CA MET A 441 3.43 28.65 2.08
C MET A 441 3.51 29.09 0.62
N GLY A 442 2.56 28.68 -0.22
CA GLY A 442 2.44 29.13 -1.62
C GLY A 442 1.70 30.46 -1.79
N LEU A 443 1.05 30.97 -0.75
CA LEU A 443 0.24 32.19 -0.77
C LEU A 443 1.04 33.38 -0.26
N SER A 444 0.71 34.59 -0.72
CA SER A 444 1.16 35.82 -0.06
C SER A 444 0.51 35.94 1.32
N GLN A 445 1.22 36.50 2.31
CA GLN A 445 0.65 36.76 3.64
C GLN A 445 -0.53 37.75 3.57
N ASP A 446 -0.55 38.64 2.57
CA ASP A 446 -1.65 39.57 2.32
C ASP A 446 -2.83 38.91 1.59
N SER A 447 -2.70 37.65 1.17
CA SER A 447 -3.77 36.95 0.45
C SER A 447 -4.99 36.75 1.36
N PRO A 448 -6.22 37.07 0.91
CA PRO A 448 -7.43 36.76 1.66
C PRO A 448 -7.57 35.28 2.02
N LEU A 449 -7.08 34.38 1.15
CA LEU A 449 -7.08 32.93 1.42
C LEU A 449 -6.10 32.56 2.53
N PHE A 450 -4.92 33.19 2.57
CA PHE A 450 -3.95 32.98 3.64
C PHE A 450 -4.55 33.38 4.99
N ASN A 451 -5.15 34.57 5.07
CA ASN A 451 -5.83 35.07 6.27
C ASN A 451 -6.99 34.17 6.71
N CYS A 452 -7.64 33.50 5.76
CA CYS A 452 -8.69 32.52 6.04
C CYS A 452 -8.15 31.18 6.56
N LEU A 453 -7.02 30.70 6.03
CA LEU A 453 -6.42 29.42 6.43
C LEU A 453 -5.63 29.51 7.75
N PHE A 454 -5.11 30.69 8.08
CA PHE A 454 -4.25 30.90 9.24
C PHE A 454 -4.91 30.54 10.60
N PRO A 455 -6.16 30.95 10.91
CA PRO A 455 -6.84 30.51 12.13
C PRO A 455 -7.05 28.99 12.19
N GLU A 456 -7.34 28.35 11.06
CA GLU A 456 -7.52 26.89 10.99
C GLU A 456 -6.20 26.15 11.22
N ILE A 457 -5.07 26.69 10.73
CA ILE A 457 -3.72 26.20 11.03
C ILE A 457 -3.44 26.28 12.53
N LEU A 458 -3.70 27.42 13.17
CA LEU A 458 -3.48 27.59 14.61
C LEU A 458 -4.31 26.62 15.43
N LYS A 459 -5.62 26.52 15.13
CA LYS A 459 -6.53 25.58 15.78
C LYS A 459 -6.01 24.14 15.65
N LYS A 460 -5.61 23.74 14.44
CA LYS A 460 -5.13 22.39 14.19
C LYS A 460 -3.77 22.15 14.85
N MET A 461 -2.89 23.13 14.95
CA MET A 461 -1.66 23.02 15.73
C MET A 461 -1.93 22.78 17.22
N THR A 462 -2.94 23.45 17.79
CA THR A 462 -3.39 23.17 19.17
C THR A 462 -3.91 21.75 19.31
N GLU A 463 -4.78 21.29 18.40
CA GLU A 463 -5.26 19.90 18.39
C GLU A 463 -4.11 18.87 18.32
N GLN A 464 -3.04 19.19 17.58
CA GLN A 464 -1.86 18.32 17.44
C GLN A 464 -1.01 18.29 18.72
N ARG A 465 -0.85 19.43 19.40
CA ARG A 465 -0.16 19.52 20.71
C ARG A 465 -0.85 18.70 21.78
N GLU A 466 -2.18 18.68 21.78
CA GLU A 466 -2.94 17.85 22.71
C GLU A 466 -2.85 16.35 22.39
N LYS A 467 -2.72 16.04 21.09
CA LYS A 467 -2.77 14.65 20.59
C LYS A 467 -1.41 13.95 20.60
N PHE A 468 -0.32 14.66 20.33
CA PHE A 468 0.98 14.03 20.11
C PHE A 468 2.01 14.50 21.13
N VAL A 469 2.64 13.53 21.79
CA VAL A 469 3.81 13.74 22.64
C VAL A 469 4.97 12.98 22.02
N LEU A 470 5.92 13.73 21.49
CA LEU A 470 7.15 13.17 20.94
C LEU A 470 8.24 13.17 22.03
N PRO A 471 9.07 12.13 22.11
CA PRO A 471 10.18 12.05 23.07
C PRO A 471 11.30 13.07 22.75
N PRO A 472 11.51 14.13 23.56
CA PRO A 472 12.66 15.03 23.42
C PRO A 472 13.97 14.29 23.75
N PRO A 473 15.15 14.76 23.32
CA PRO A 473 15.40 15.85 22.37
C PRO A 473 15.49 15.35 20.91
N ILE A 474 15.02 16.17 19.95
CA ILE A 474 14.94 15.84 18.53
C ILE A 474 15.83 16.80 17.71
N SER A 475 16.53 16.29 16.70
CA SER A 475 17.28 17.09 15.73
C SER A 475 16.75 16.83 14.32
N ILE A 476 16.62 17.86 13.50
CA ILE A 476 16.14 17.76 12.10
C ILE A 476 17.25 18.24 11.17
N PHE A 477 17.62 17.38 10.24
CA PHE A 477 18.61 17.60 9.20
C PHE A 477 17.89 17.75 7.85
N GLY A 478 17.86 18.97 7.32
CA GLY A 478 17.26 19.27 6.02
C GLY A 478 18.29 19.31 4.90
N ASP A 479 18.10 18.49 3.87
CA ASP A 479 18.93 18.54 2.67
C ASP A 479 18.70 19.85 1.92
N LYS A 480 19.77 20.62 1.72
CA LYS A 480 19.74 21.85 0.93
C LYS A 480 20.69 21.79 -0.27
N SER A 481 21.00 20.59 -0.77
CA SER A 481 21.75 20.40 -2.01
C SER A 481 21.00 20.97 -3.23
N GLY A 482 21.71 21.16 -4.35
CA GLY A 482 21.21 21.93 -5.50
C GLY A 482 19.89 21.45 -6.14
N SER A 483 19.49 20.19 -5.92
CA SER A 483 18.24 19.60 -6.42
C SER A 483 17.08 19.62 -5.43
N MET A 484 17.32 20.07 -4.19
CA MET A 484 16.49 19.71 -3.03
C MET A 484 15.64 20.85 -2.46
N ASP A 485 15.15 21.76 -3.30
CA ASP A 485 14.17 22.78 -2.89
C ASP A 485 12.94 22.17 -2.19
N VAL A 486 12.54 20.97 -2.62
CA VAL A 486 11.45 20.21 -2.00
C VAL A 486 11.81 19.77 -0.57
N ALA A 487 13.06 19.34 -0.31
CA ALA A 487 13.50 19.00 1.04
C ALA A 487 13.59 20.21 1.94
N ILE A 488 14.09 21.35 1.46
CA ILE A 488 14.11 22.60 2.24
C ILE A 488 12.69 22.96 2.68
N ARG A 489 11.73 22.99 1.73
CA ARG A 489 10.33 23.30 2.01
C ARG A 489 9.73 22.35 3.05
N LEU A 490 9.91 21.04 2.89
CA LEU A 490 9.36 20.08 3.85
C LEU A 490 10.07 20.12 5.20
N SER A 491 11.40 20.29 5.23
CA SER A 491 12.17 20.40 6.46
C SER A 491 11.67 21.55 7.33
N ASN A 492 11.32 22.68 6.70
CA ASN A 492 10.72 23.81 7.39
C ASN A 492 9.36 23.45 8.03
N ILE A 493 8.47 22.81 7.26
CA ILE A 493 7.14 22.38 7.76
C ILE A 493 7.30 21.37 8.91
N ILE A 494 8.14 20.35 8.71
CA ILE A 494 8.37 19.29 9.70
C ILE A 494 9.00 19.88 10.96
N SER A 495 9.99 20.76 10.81
CA SER A 495 10.62 21.43 11.94
C SER A 495 9.64 22.31 12.70
N PHE A 496 8.81 23.10 12.03
CA PHE A 496 7.79 23.89 12.69
C PHE A 496 6.85 23.04 13.55
N ILE A 497 6.37 21.92 12.98
CA ILE A 497 5.47 21.03 13.70
C ILE A 497 6.19 20.37 14.88
N ILE A 498 7.38 19.81 14.68
CA ILE A 498 8.15 19.13 15.74
C ILE A 498 8.54 20.12 16.85
N SER A 499 9.05 21.31 16.52
CA SER A 499 9.40 22.36 17.50
C SER A 499 8.18 22.82 18.31
N SER A 500 7.00 22.81 17.68
CA SER A 500 5.74 23.10 18.37
C SER A 500 5.26 21.99 19.30
N LEU A 501 5.70 20.74 19.10
CA LEU A 501 5.35 19.58 19.93
C LEU A 501 6.44 19.25 20.97
N THR A 502 7.68 19.68 20.71
CA THR A 502 8.87 19.31 21.49
C THR A 502 9.80 20.52 21.58
N PRO A 503 9.68 21.31 22.66
CA PRO A 503 10.58 22.43 22.90
C PRO A 503 12.04 21.99 22.85
N GLY A 504 12.89 22.78 22.18
CA GLY A 504 14.31 22.47 21.99
C GLY A 504 14.61 21.54 20.79
N ALA A 505 13.63 21.25 19.94
CA ALA A 505 13.92 20.67 18.62
C ALA A 505 14.68 21.68 17.75
N GLU A 506 15.73 21.22 17.06
CA GLU A 506 16.62 22.08 16.29
C GLU A 506 16.61 21.68 14.81
N LEU A 507 16.57 22.68 13.92
CA LEU A 507 16.72 22.51 12.49
C LEU A 507 18.12 22.96 12.05
N SER A 508 18.84 22.06 11.39
CA SER A 508 20.04 22.37 10.63
C SER A 508 19.88 21.86 9.21
N PHE A 509 20.34 22.65 8.26
CA PHE A 509 20.47 22.21 6.88
C PHE A 509 21.87 21.68 6.61
N PHE A 510 22.00 20.85 5.58
CA PHE A 510 23.30 20.39 5.10
C PHE A 510 23.43 20.51 3.58
N ASP A 511 24.60 20.94 3.15
CA ASP A 511 25.12 20.74 1.80
C ASP A 511 26.49 20.05 1.92
N CYS A 512 27.60 20.69 1.51
CA CYS A 512 28.96 20.31 1.90
C CYS A 512 29.39 20.91 3.27
N LYS A 513 28.48 21.63 3.96
CA LYS A 513 28.67 22.25 5.27
C LYS A 513 27.39 22.09 6.11
N ASN A 514 27.55 22.07 7.43
CA ASN A 514 26.42 22.17 8.34
C ASN A 514 26.00 23.63 8.45
N VAL A 515 24.76 23.94 8.08
CA VAL A 515 24.19 25.28 8.09
C VAL A 515 23.04 25.30 9.09
N PRO A 516 23.22 25.81 10.32
CA PRO A 516 22.11 25.94 11.26
C PRO A 516 21.01 26.81 10.64
N SER A 517 19.75 26.56 11.01
CA SER A 517 18.66 27.45 10.57
C SER A 517 18.98 28.90 10.98
N PRO A 518 18.90 29.88 10.06
CA PRO A 518 19.22 31.28 10.36
C PRO A 518 18.28 31.90 11.40
N ILE A 519 17.08 31.32 11.54
CA ILE A 519 16.07 31.68 12.54
C ILE A 519 15.43 30.41 13.13
N PRO A 520 14.99 30.41 14.40
CA PRO A 520 14.29 29.28 15.00
C PRO A 520 12.93 29.08 14.33
N VAL A 521 12.54 27.82 14.08
CA VAL A 521 11.25 27.48 13.46
C VAL A 521 10.21 27.15 14.54
N ASP A 522 9.96 28.12 15.41
CA ASP A 522 9.10 28.03 16.59
C ASP A 522 7.77 28.80 16.43
N SER A 523 7.67 29.62 15.38
CA SER A 523 6.49 30.43 15.07
C SER A 523 6.12 30.34 13.59
N LEU A 524 4.85 30.59 13.27
CA LEU A 524 4.38 30.64 11.87
C LEU A 524 5.07 31.76 11.10
N GLU A 525 5.30 32.91 11.72
CA GLU A 525 6.03 34.03 11.11
C GLU A 525 7.45 33.60 10.69
N ASN A 526 8.17 32.91 11.56
CA ASN A 526 9.51 32.40 11.26
C ASN A 526 9.48 31.32 10.17
N LEU A 527 8.48 30.43 10.18
CA LEU A 527 8.30 29.42 9.13
C LEU A 527 8.20 30.07 7.73
N PHE A 528 7.37 31.11 7.59
CA PHE A 528 7.19 31.78 6.30
C PHE A 528 8.42 32.60 5.89
N LYS A 529 9.10 33.26 6.82
CA LYS A 529 10.37 33.97 6.55
C LYS A 529 11.49 33.03 6.11
N LEU A 530 11.59 31.84 6.71
CA LEU A 530 12.68 30.89 6.46
C LEU A 530 12.71 30.40 5.01
N LYS A 531 11.54 30.30 4.37
CA LYS A 531 11.39 29.91 2.96
C LYS A 531 12.25 30.78 2.02
N ASP A 532 12.37 32.07 2.30
CA ASP A 532 13.09 33.02 1.43
C ASP A 532 14.58 33.13 1.77
N LEU A 533 14.98 32.69 2.97
CA LEU A 533 16.35 32.79 3.48
C LEU A 533 17.24 31.61 3.07
N VAL A 534 16.67 30.42 2.87
CA VAL A 534 17.43 29.20 2.58
C VAL A 534 17.17 28.76 1.14
N LYS A 535 18.24 28.61 0.35
CA LYS A 535 18.19 28.17 -1.05
C LYS A 535 18.99 26.89 -1.26
N ALA A 536 18.51 26.06 -2.19
CA ALA A 536 19.22 24.87 -2.65
C ALA A 536 20.57 25.23 -3.29
N SER A 537 21.65 24.60 -2.83
CA SER A 537 23.01 24.79 -3.35
C SER A 537 23.96 23.69 -2.89
N GLY A 538 25.01 23.42 -3.66
CA GLY A 538 26.09 22.52 -3.25
C GLY A 538 25.78 21.03 -3.42
N GLY A 539 26.64 20.19 -2.86
CA GLY A 539 26.47 18.72 -2.83
C GLY A 539 25.67 18.25 -1.61
N THR A 540 25.61 16.93 -1.44
CA THR A 540 24.83 16.21 -0.44
C THR A 540 25.78 15.52 0.53
N ASP A 541 26.08 16.15 1.67
CA ASP A 541 26.91 15.59 2.76
C ASP A 541 26.17 15.74 4.10
N PRO A 542 25.22 14.84 4.44
CA PRO A 542 24.57 14.83 5.74
C PRO A 542 25.53 14.50 6.89
N GLY A 543 26.72 13.97 6.58
CA GLY A 543 27.78 13.68 7.55
C GLY A 543 28.24 14.92 8.30
N VAL A 544 28.19 16.12 7.69
CA VAL A 544 28.55 17.37 8.37
C VAL A 544 27.69 17.69 9.59
N SER A 545 26.38 17.41 9.53
CA SER A 545 25.45 17.65 10.65
C SER A 545 25.61 16.58 11.73
N MET A 546 25.80 15.31 11.32
CA MET A 546 26.06 14.21 12.24
C MET A 546 27.40 14.40 12.99
N TYR A 547 28.45 14.84 12.28
CA TYR A 547 29.76 15.11 12.85
C TYR A 547 29.68 16.20 13.93
N LYS A 548 28.88 17.26 13.72
CA LYS A 548 28.66 18.30 14.73
C LYS A 548 28.11 17.71 16.04
N LEU A 549 27.03 16.92 15.96
CA LEU A 549 26.44 16.28 17.15
C LEU A 549 27.44 15.35 17.85
N LEU A 550 28.25 14.61 17.07
CA LEU A 550 29.28 13.71 17.58
C LEU A 550 30.44 14.46 18.25
N SER A 551 30.95 15.55 17.67
CA SER A 551 32.06 16.33 18.19
C SER A 551 31.68 17.12 19.43
N GLU A 552 30.46 17.65 19.46
CA GLU A 552 29.93 18.43 20.59
C GLU A 552 29.30 17.55 21.68
N LYS A 553 29.22 16.23 21.46
CA LYS A 553 28.60 15.24 22.37
C LYS A 553 27.15 15.60 22.74
N VAL A 554 26.41 16.17 21.79
CA VAL A 554 25.00 16.55 21.99
C VAL A 554 24.13 15.32 21.91
N VAL A 555 23.46 14.97 23.01
CA VAL A 555 22.55 13.82 23.09
C VAL A 555 21.23 14.14 22.39
N LYS A 556 20.82 13.30 21.44
CA LYS A 556 19.53 13.34 20.74
C LYS A 556 18.89 11.96 20.82
N ASN A 557 17.58 11.92 21.07
CA ASN A 557 16.80 10.67 21.05
C ASN A 557 16.36 10.32 19.62
N TYR A 558 16.08 11.34 18.81
CA TYR A 558 15.72 11.18 17.40
C TYR A 558 16.49 12.16 16.53
N ILE A 559 16.93 11.67 15.39
CA ILE A 559 17.48 12.47 14.30
C ILE A 559 16.59 12.23 13.08
N VAL A 560 15.92 13.29 12.62
CA VAL A 560 15.09 13.28 11.41
C VAL A 560 15.93 13.79 10.25
N VAL A 561 16.07 13.02 9.17
CA VAL A 561 16.86 13.39 7.99
C VAL A 561 15.93 13.49 6.78
N VAL A 562 15.85 14.67 6.16
CA VAL A 562 14.96 14.97 5.04
C VAL A 562 15.80 15.13 3.78
N THR A 563 15.83 14.13 2.89
CA THR A 563 16.80 14.03 1.78
C THR A 563 16.33 13.07 0.67
N ASP A 564 16.94 13.12 -0.51
CA ASP A 564 16.82 12.07 -1.54
C ASP A 564 17.74 10.86 -1.26
N GLU A 565 18.58 10.95 -0.23
CA GLU A 565 19.57 9.96 0.20
C GLU A 565 20.77 9.79 -0.75
N GLU A 566 21.00 10.70 -1.70
CA GLU A 566 22.12 10.62 -2.66
C GLU A 566 23.42 11.26 -2.12
N GLU A 567 23.94 10.71 -1.02
CA GLU A 567 25.19 11.17 -0.38
C GLU A 567 26.36 11.15 -1.37
N ASN A 568 26.95 12.33 -1.64
CA ASN A 568 28.05 12.52 -2.58
C ASN A 568 29.21 13.35 -2.02
N GLY A 569 29.08 13.89 -0.80
CA GLY A 569 30.18 14.47 -0.02
C GLY A 569 30.50 13.64 1.22
N TYR A 570 31.77 13.65 1.63
CA TYR A 570 32.29 12.79 2.69
C TYR A 570 33.33 13.51 3.56
N LYS A 571 33.14 14.82 3.81
CA LYS A 571 34.17 15.67 4.43
C LYS A 571 34.65 15.13 5.79
N HIS A 572 33.75 14.52 6.55
CA HIS A 572 34.00 13.94 7.87
C HIS A 572 33.85 12.41 7.90
N GLY A 573 33.76 11.76 6.74
CA GLY A 573 33.40 10.35 6.60
C GLY A 573 31.94 10.17 6.18
N ARG A 574 31.52 8.92 5.97
CA ARG A 574 30.15 8.59 5.56
C ARG A 574 29.19 8.80 6.71
N PHE A 575 27.98 9.28 6.42
CA PHE A 575 26.92 9.45 7.42
C PHE A 575 26.69 8.19 8.27
N SER A 576 26.67 7.02 7.63
CA SER A 576 26.43 5.74 8.31
C SER A 576 27.53 5.38 9.33
N GLU A 577 28.78 5.74 9.06
CA GLU A 577 29.92 5.50 9.95
C GLU A 577 29.88 6.46 11.14
N LEU A 578 29.63 7.74 10.87
CA LEU A 578 29.46 8.77 11.88
C LEU A 578 28.29 8.47 12.82
N PHE A 579 27.17 7.96 12.30
CA PHE A 579 26.03 7.59 13.13
C PHE A 579 26.31 6.39 14.04
N ILE A 580 27.03 5.36 13.55
CA ILE A 580 27.47 4.23 14.39
C ILE A 580 28.35 4.74 15.54
N GLN A 581 29.30 5.62 15.21
CA GLN A 581 30.17 6.23 16.20
C GLN A 581 29.36 7.08 17.20
N TYR A 582 28.41 7.87 16.72
CA TYR A 582 27.51 8.68 17.55
C TYR A 582 26.68 7.84 18.52
N ARG A 583 26.09 6.72 18.08
CA ARG A 583 25.39 5.81 19.00
C ARG A 583 26.32 5.20 20.02
N LYS A 584 27.52 4.78 19.61
CA LYS A 584 28.50 4.17 20.52
C LYS A 584 28.97 5.14 21.59
N GLU A 585 29.21 6.40 21.23
CA GLU A 585 29.90 7.36 22.10
C GLU A 585 28.98 8.37 22.80
N VAL A 586 27.80 8.66 22.24
CA VAL A 586 26.95 9.79 22.67
C VAL A 586 25.55 9.33 23.06
N ALA A 587 24.84 8.68 22.16
CA ALA A 587 23.42 8.34 22.36
C ALA A 587 23.10 6.91 21.88
N PRO A 588 23.33 5.88 22.73
CA PRO A 588 23.11 4.47 22.38
C PRO A 588 21.71 4.15 21.89
N ASN A 589 20.71 4.87 22.38
CA ASN A 589 19.30 4.67 22.05
C ASN A 589 18.78 5.64 20.97
N CYS A 590 19.64 6.44 20.33
CA CYS A 590 19.22 7.36 19.28
C CYS A 590 18.65 6.60 18.08
N LYS A 591 17.51 7.09 17.58
CA LYS A 591 16.84 6.58 16.38
C LYS A 591 16.98 7.53 15.20
N LEU A 592 16.90 6.97 14.00
CA LEU A 592 16.90 7.71 12.74
C LEU A 592 15.55 7.64 12.07
N VAL A 593 15.06 8.79 11.59
CA VAL A 593 13.85 8.91 10.80
C VAL A 593 14.19 9.56 9.48
N PHE A 594 14.21 8.79 8.40
CA PHE A 594 14.40 9.30 7.05
C PHE A 594 13.08 9.69 6.42
N ILE A 595 13.04 10.90 5.87
CA ILE A 595 11.98 11.39 4.99
C ILE A 595 12.59 11.47 3.60
N SER A 596 12.36 10.41 2.84
CA SER A 596 13.15 10.08 1.64
C SER A 596 12.41 10.45 0.37
N PHE A 597 12.99 11.27 -0.50
CA PHE A 597 12.40 11.61 -1.81
C PHE A 597 12.75 10.58 -2.89
N ILE A 598 12.32 9.34 -2.68
CA ILE A 598 12.66 8.20 -3.53
C ILE A 598 11.40 7.52 -4.08
N PRO A 599 11.50 6.74 -5.19
CA PRO A 599 10.37 5.94 -5.67
C PRO A 599 9.72 5.09 -4.56
N GLN A 600 8.40 4.93 -4.64
CA GLN A 600 7.72 4.00 -3.73
C GLN A 600 8.35 2.61 -3.85
N TYR A 601 8.67 2.00 -2.70
CA TYR A 601 9.32 0.68 -2.56
C TYR A 601 10.81 0.60 -2.94
N SER A 602 11.48 1.69 -3.33
CA SER A 602 12.94 1.68 -3.40
C SER A 602 13.56 1.87 -2.02
N GLU A 603 14.77 1.38 -1.86
CA GLU A 603 15.62 1.67 -0.71
C GLU A 603 16.64 2.73 -1.13
N GLY A 604 16.80 3.80 -0.32
CA GLY A 604 17.79 4.83 -0.60
C GLY A 604 19.20 4.36 -0.22
N GLN A 605 20.22 5.02 -0.76
CA GLN A 605 21.63 4.63 -0.58
C GLN A 605 22.01 4.60 0.91
N MET A 606 21.65 5.65 1.66
CA MET A 606 21.99 5.81 3.08
C MET A 606 21.27 4.77 3.95
N VAL A 607 19.95 4.61 3.77
CA VAL A 607 19.15 3.61 4.50
C VAL A 607 19.64 2.19 4.19
N GLY A 608 19.93 1.89 2.93
CA GLY A 608 20.47 0.59 2.52
C GLY A 608 21.85 0.31 3.12
N GLU A 609 22.72 1.32 3.25
CA GLU A 609 24.01 1.16 3.92
C GLU A 609 23.86 0.89 5.42
N LEU A 610 23.01 1.65 6.11
CA LEU A 610 22.72 1.43 7.53
C LEU A 610 22.13 0.03 7.77
N ARG A 611 21.20 -0.44 6.94
CA ARG A 611 20.65 -1.80 7.06
C ARG A 611 21.69 -2.88 6.84
N ARG A 612 22.60 -2.73 5.87
CA ARG A 612 23.75 -3.65 5.68
C ARG A 612 24.68 -3.68 6.91
N LYS A 613 24.75 -2.59 7.66
CA LYS A 613 25.51 -2.47 8.91
C LYS A 613 24.73 -2.96 10.15
N GLY A 614 23.56 -3.59 9.97
CA GLY A 614 22.80 -4.25 11.03
C GLY A 614 21.73 -3.39 11.70
N PHE A 615 21.44 -2.19 11.18
CA PHE A 615 20.35 -1.37 11.68
C PHE A 615 19.00 -1.90 11.20
N ASP A 616 18.12 -2.23 12.14
CA ASP A 616 16.79 -2.72 11.86
C ASP A 616 15.76 -1.57 11.78
N SER A 617 14.51 -1.94 11.51
CA SER A 617 13.40 -1.00 11.43
C SER A 617 12.94 -0.44 12.79
N SER A 618 13.51 -0.92 13.91
CA SER A 618 13.21 -0.41 15.25
C SER A 618 14.07 0.83 15.57
N THR A 619 15.28 0.89 14.99
CA THR A 619 16.19 2.04 15.07
C THR A 619 16.06 2.96 13.85
N LEU A 620 15.76 2.40 12.68
CA LEU A 620 15.75 3.13 11.40
C LEU A 620 14.34 3.14 10.78
N ILE A 621 13.67 4.27 10.86
CA ILE A 621 12.37 4.52 10.23
C ILE A 621 12.62 5.24 8.90
N GLN A 622 11.99 4.77 7.81
CA GLN A 622 12.08 5.41 6.49
C GLN A 622 10.67 5.68 5.97
N ILE A 623 10.40 6.92 5.59
CA ILE A 623 9.10 7.36 5.07
C ILE A 623 9.32 7.89 3.66
N PRO A 624 8.95 7.12 2.62
CA PRO A 624 9.16 7.54 1.24
C PRO A 624 8.11 8.57 0.80
N PHE A 625 8.57 9.67 0.25
CA PHE A 625 7.82 10.75 -0.38
C PHE A 625 8.08 10.77 -1.88
N ASP A 626 7.08 11.18 -2.66
CA ASP A 626 7.28 11.43 -4.08
C ASP A 626 8.15 12.69 -4.26
N ALA A 627 9.19 12.60 -5.07
CA ALA A 627 10.13 13.70 -5.30
C ALA A 627 9.48 14.93 -5.94
N THR A 628 8.42 14.74 -6.74
CA THR A 628 7.76 15.83 -7.46
C THR A 628 6.57 16.40 -6.70
N ASN A 629 5.76 15.52 -6.11
CA ASN A 629 4.51 15.88 -5.43
C ASN A 629 4.44 15.18 -4.07
N PRO A 630 5.26 15.61 -3.10
CA PRO A 630 5.30 14.98 -1.78
C PRO A 630 3.92 14.99 -1.12
N ASP A 631 3.49 13.82 -0.63
CA ASP A 631 2.25 13.73 0.15
C ASP A 631 2.51 14.15 1.60
N VAL A 632 2.43 15.46 1.86
CA VAL A 632 2.61 16.05 3.19
C VAL A 632 1.61 15.56 4.24
N SER A 633 0.51 14.90 3.84
CA SER A 633 -0.39 14.25 4.79
C SER A 633 0.21 13.04 5.50
N LYS A 634 1.34 12.53 5.00
CA LYS A 634 2.12 11.49 5.68
C LYS A 634 2.84 12.00 6.93
N ILE A 635 2.99 13.31 7.10
CA ILE A 635 3.60 13.90 8.30
C ILE A 635 2.77 13.54 9.54
N ASP A 636 1.45 13.63 9.48
CA ASP A 636 0.57 13.22 10.60
C ASP A 636 0.79 11.73 10.95
N GLY A 637 0.99 10.88 9.94
CA GLY A 637 1.32 9.46 10.11
C GLY A 637 2.69 9.25 10.78
N MET A 638 3.69 10.05 10.40
CA MET A 638 5.00 10.07 11.05
C MET A 638 4.90 10.47 12.52
N LEU A 639 4.23 11.59 12.82
CA LEU A 639 4.06 12.10 14.18
C LEU A 639 3.33 11.07 15.05
N SER A 640 2.30 10.42 14.49
CA SER A 640 1.60 9.33 15.16
C SER A 640 2.54 8.16 15.45
N SER A 641 3.35 7.74 14.48
CA SER A 641 4.32 6.65 14.64
C SER A 641 5.36 6.96 15.71
N LEU A 642 5.90 8.18 15.75
CA LEU A 642 6.86 8.61 16.77
C LEU A 642 6.22 8.73 18.15
N SER A 643 4.99 9.25 18.22
CA SER A 643 4.24 9.36 19.47
C SER A 643 3.92 7.99 20.07
N CYS A 644 3.80 6.94 19.25
CA CYS A 644 3.62 5.57 19.75
C CYS A 644 4.85 5.04 20.50
N GLU A 645 5.99 5.72 20.44
CA GLU A 645 7.21 5.35 21.18
C GLU A 645 7.31 6.04 22.55
N SER A 646 6.40 6.99 22.83
CA SER A 646 6.33 7.70 24.11
C SER A 646 5.89 6.79 25.27
N GLU A 647 6.30 7.14 26.49
CA GLU A 647 5.82 6.48 27.71
C GLU A 647 4.30 6.64 27.89
N GLN A 648 3.76 7.79 27.49
CA GLN A 648 2.32 8.05 27.53
C GLN A 648 1.53 7.06 26.67
N PHE A 649 2.04 6.68 25.49
CA PHE A 649 1.40 5.69 24.65
C PHE A 649 1.43 4.29 25.30
N LYS A 650 2.56 3.90 25.90
CA LYS A 650 2.65 2.65 26.66
C LYS A 650 1.64 2.65 27.81
N ASP A 651 1.53 3.77 28.51
CA ASP A 651 0.57 3.92 29.60
C ASP A 651 -0.89 3.78 29.13
N GLN A 652 -1.23 4.38 27.98
CA GLN A 652 -2.54 4.24 27.36
C GLN A 652 -2.85 2.79 26.99
N LEU A 653 -1.88 2.10 26.38
CA LEU A 653 -2.03 0.75 25.88
C LEU A 653 -2.33 -0.24 27.01
N ASP A 654 -1.55 -0.20 28.07
CA ASP A 654 -1.76 -1.07 29.24
C ASP A 654 -3.12 -0.80 29.93
N LEU A 655 -3.53 0.48 30.01
CA LEU A 655 -4.84 0.86 30.56
C LEU A 655 -5.97 0.29 29.70
N LEU A 656 -5.87 0.39 28.37
CA LEU A 656 -6.85 -0.17 27.43
C LEU A 656 -6.86 -1.70 27.42
N VAL A 657 -5.71 -2.36 27.61
CA VAL A 657 -5.64 -3.82 27.78
C VAL A 657 -6.38 -4.26 29.04
N THR A 658 -6.22 -3.53 30.14
CA THR A 658 -6.96 -3.77 31.39
C THR A 658 -8.47 -3.62 31.18
N ILE A 659 -8.91 -2.62 30.41
CA ILE A 659 -10.32 -2.44 30.07
C ILE A 659 -10.81 -3.60 29.21
N LEU A 660 -10.07 -3.96 28.16
CA LEU A 660 -10.45 -5.02 27.23
C LEU A 660 -10.61 -6.37 27.95
N SER A 661 -9.70 -6.71 28.86
CA SER A 661 -9.77 -7.94 29.65
C SER A 661 -10.94 -7.92 30.64
N THR A 662 -11.33 -6.74 31.15
CA THR A 662 -12.45 -6.58 32.09
C THR A 662 -13.82 -6.64 31.41
N VAL A 663 -14.02 -5.92 30.28
CA VAL A 663 -15.35 -5.79 29.64
C VAL A 663 -15.58 -6.73 28.45
N GLY A 664 -14.52 -7.41 27.99
CA GLY A 664 -14.52 -8.31 26.82
C GLY A 664 -14.46 -7.57 25.48
N TYR A 665 -14.13 -8.31 24.40
CA TYR A 665 -13.82 -7.75 23.08
C TYR A 665 -14.92 -6.85 22.51
N LYS A 666 -16.18 -7.27 22.49
CA LYS A 666 -17.27 -6.48 21.88
C LYS A 666 -17.42 -5.10 22.53
N ASN A 667 -17.39 -5.04 23.86
CA ASN A 667 -17.55 -3.80 24.61
C ASN A 667 -16.27 -2.97 24.59
N GLY A 668 -15.10 -3.60 24.72
CA GLY A 668 -13.80 -2.92 24.65
C GLY A 668 -13.55 -2.29 23.28
N PHE A 669 -13.97 -2.93 22.20
CA PHE A 669 -13.89 -2.38 20.84
C PHE A 669 -14.77 -1.16 20.67
N LYS A 670 -16.04 -1.27 21.07
CA LYS A 670 -16.97 -0.14 21.06
C LYS A 670 -16.40 1.01 21.88
N PHE A 671 -15.88 0.71 23.07
CA PHE A 671 -15.26 1.67 23.97
C PHE A 671 -14.07 2.41 23.32
N ILE A 672 -13.12 1.69 22.71
CA ILE A 672 -11.96 2.28 22.02
C ILE A 672 -12.43 3.12 20.81
N ASN A 673 -13.40 2.61 20.05
CA ASN A 673 -13.90 3.30 18.85
C ASN A 673 -14.67 4.59 19.19
N ASP A 674 -15.48 4.57 20.25
CA ASP A 674 -16.23 5.74 20.74
C ASP A 674 -15.27 6.83 21.26
N ARG A 675 -14.07 6.44 21.71
CA ARG A 675 -12.98 7.34 22.17
C ARG A 675 -11.88 7.54 21.14
N ALA A 676 -12.07 7.10 19.89
CA ALA A 676 -11.05 7.20 18.85
C ALA A 676 -10.48 8.63 18.64
N PRO A 677 -11.28 9.72 18.73
CA PRO A 677 -10.76 11.09 18.63
C PRO A 677 -9.83 11.48 19.78
N LEU A 678 -9.92 10.79 20.92
CA LEU A 678 -9.15 11.08 22.12
C LEU A 678 -7.88 10.22 22.27
N LEU A 679 -7.71 9.20 21.42
CA LEU A 679 -6.53 8.35 21.44
C LEU A 679 -5.25 9.19 21.25
N MET A 680 -4.17 8.76 21.91
CA MET A 680 -2.89 9.45 22.05
C MET A 680 -2.88 10.69 22.97
N ARG A 681 -4.02 11.22 23.40
CA ARG A 681 -4.06 12.38 24.33
C ARG A 681 -3.81 11.96 25.77
N PHE A 682 -3.30 12.89 26.60
CA PHE A 682 -2.94 12.59 27.99
C PHE A 682 -4.18 12.53 28.89
N ASP A 683 -5.16 13.39 28.62
CA ASP A 683 -6.43 13.47 29.35
C ASP A 683 -7.18 12.13 29.27
N LEU A 684 -7.14 11.46 28.12
CA LEU A 684 -7.69 10.12 27.97
C LEU A 684 -7.02 9.13 28.95
N ASN A 685 -5.70 9.16 29.12
CA ASN A 685 -5.03 8.24 30.07
C ASN A 685 -5.51 8.44 31.51
N ILE A 686 -5.75 9.69 31.91
CA ILE A 686 -6.35 9.99 33.21
C ILE A 686 -7.76 9.42 33.30
N GLN A 687 -8.60 9.62 32.28
CA GLN A 687 -9.96 9.07 32.23
C GLN A 687 -9.95 7.53 32.31
N LEU A 688 -9.10 6.85 31.54
CA LEU A 688 -8.97 5.40 31.55
C LEU A 688 -8.47 4.88 32.91
N GLY A 689 -7.52 5.57 33.54
CA GLY A 689 -7.04 5.21 34.87
C GLY A 689 -8.13 5.34 35.94
N ILE A 690 -8.93 6.41 35.90
CA ILE A 690 -10.08 6.60 36.79
C ILE A 690 -11.12 5.49 36.55
N GLU A 691 -11.47 5.22 35.29
CA GLU A 691 -12.45 4.18 34.92
C GLU A 691 -11.98 2.78 35.35
N ASN A 692 -10.69 2.47 35.25
CA ASN A 692 -10.13 1.22 35.74
C ASN A 692 -10.25 1.07 37.26
N VAL A 693 -9.99 2.13 38.04
CA VAL A 693 -10.19 2.08 39.49
C VAL A 693 -11.68 1.89 39.83
N LEU A 694 -12.56 2.66 39.16
CA LEU A 694 -14.00 2.58 39.39
C LEU A 694 -14.60 1.23 38.98
N SER A 695 -14.10 0.61 37.90
CA SER A 695 -14.59 -0.70 37.43
C SER A 695 -14.22 -1.82 38.41
N ILE A 696 -13.01 -1.79 38.96
CA ILE A 696 -12.56 -2.74 39.99
C ILE A 696 -13.43 -2.62 41.24
N ILE A 697 -13.66 -1.39 41.72
CA ILE A 697 -14.48 -1.12 42.92
C ILE A 697 -15.95 -1.52 42.71
N LYS A 698 -16.54 -1.18 41.56
CA LYS A 698 -17.96 -1.46 41.28
C LYS A 698 -18.25 -2.95 41.08
N THR A 699 -17.27 -3.71 40.58
CA THR A 699 -17.42 -5.15 40.34
C THR A 699 -17.34 -5.95 41.65
N ASN A 700 -16.54 -5.49 42.61
CA ASN A 700 -16.44 -6.12 43.91
C ASN A 700 -16.35 -5.07 45.03
N PRO A 701 -17.47 -4.75 45.72
CA PRO A 701 -17.46 -3.80 46.84
C PRO A 701 -16.52 -4.22 47.98
N THR A 702 -16.30 -5.53 48.16
CA THR A 702 -15.36 -6.11 49.12
C THR A 702 -14.11 -6.58 48.39
N LEU A 703 -13.23 -5.64 48.04
CA LEU A 703 -11.99 -5.94 47.32
C LEU A 703 -11.19 -7.01 48.07
N ASP A 704 -10.65 -8.01 47.38
CA ASP A 704 -9.63 -8.89 47.98
C ASP A 704 -8.27 -8.17 48.09
N ASN A 705 -7.21 -8.84 48.54
CA ASN A 705 -5.89 -8.20 48.66
C ASN A 705 -5.25 -7.90 47.30
N TYR A 706 -5.55 -8.70 46.28
CA TYR A 706 -5.03 -8.52 44.93
C TYR A 706 -5.70 -7.33 44.23
N GLN A 707 -7.03 -7.24 44.29
CA GLN A 707 -7.80 -6.13 43.76
C GLN A 707 -7.46 -4.80 44.46
N TYR A 708 -7.25 -4.83 45.78
CA TYR A 708 -6.77 -3.65 46.52
C TYR A 708 -5.38 -3.20 46.02
N LEU A 709 -4.47 -4.14 45.76
CA LEU A 709 -3.17 -3.84 45.17
C LEU A 709 -3.29 -3.27 43.74
N MET A 710 -4.22 -3.80 42.93
CA MET A 710 -4.51 -3.25 41.60
C MET A 710 -5.01 -1.81 41.66
N VAL A 711 -5.91 -1.49 42.62
CA VAL A 711 -6.37 -0.11 42.84
C VAL A 711 -5.21 0.80 43.20
N LYS A 712 -4.35 0.40 44.15
CA LYS A 712 -3.16 1.16 44.54
C LYS A 712 -2.20 1.38 43.36
N ASN A 713 -1.97 0.36 42.54
CA ASN A 713 -1.13 0.45 41.35
C ASN A 713 -1.71 1.42 40.31
N ASN A 714 -3.03 1.41 40.07
CA ASN A 714 -3.67 2.36 39.17
C ASN A 714 -3.61 3.80 39.70
N LEU A 715 -3.74 4.03 41.01
CA LEU A 715 -3.55 5.36 41.61
C LEU A 715 -2.10 5.86 41.44
N ASN A 716 -1.10 5.00 41.69
CA ASN A 716 0.30 5.33 41.43
C ASN A 716 0.55 5.63 39.95
N ARG A 717 -0.14 4.94 39.06
CA ARG A 717 -0.07 5.20 37.62
C ARG A 717 -0.67 6.57 37.27
N LEU A 718 -1.81 6.94 37.83
CA LEU A 718 -2.40 8.27 37.65
C LEU A 718 -1.42 9.38 38.09
N LEU A 719 -0.77 9.21 39.25
CA LEU A 719 0.29 10.11 39.72
C LEU A 719 1.46 10.20 38.74
N LYS A 720 1.93 9.07 38.22
CA LYS A 720 3.00 9.02 37.22
C LYS A 720 2.59 9.76 35.95
N ILE A 721 1.40 9.48 35.40
CA ILE A 721 0.89 10.11 34.18
C ILE A 721 0.79 11.63 34.36
N SER A 722 0.24 12.11 35.47
CA SER A 722 0.14 13.55 35.74
C SER A 722 1.52 14.21 35.86
N LYS A 723 2.48 13.54 36.49
CA LYS A 723 3.87 14.03 36.60
C LYS A 723 4.56 14.09 35.25
N ASP A 724 4.48 13.02 34.45
CA ASP A 724 5.17 12.90 33.17
C ASP A 724 4.65 13.90 32.12
N ASN A 725 3.41 14.39 32.28
CA ASN A 725 2.80 15.39 31.40
C ASN A 725 2.82 16.82 31.99
N ASN A 726 3.50 17.06 33.12
CA ASN A 726 3.53 18.33 33.84
C ASN A 726 2.14 18.91 34.17
N ASP A 727 1.13 18.06 34.38
CA ASP A 727 -0.21 18.48 34.80
C ASP A 727 -0.26 18.60 36.33
N LEU A 728 0.09 19.80 36.81
CA LEU A 728 0.18 20.09 38.25
C LEU A 728 -1.17 19.93 38.97
N VAL A 729 -2.29 20.24 38.29
CA VAL A 729 -3.64 20.18 38.88
C VAL A 729 -4.03 18.73 39.13
N SER A 730 -3.89 17.87 38.13
CA SER A 730 -4.15 16.44 38.28
C SER A 730 -3.18 15.80 39.28
N LEU A 731 -1.91 16.19 39.27
CA LEU A 731 -0.90 15.66 40.18
C LEU A 731 -1.24 15.98 41.64
N GLU A 732 -1.62 17.22 41.96
CA GLU A 732 -2.05 17.61 43.30
C GLU A 732 -3.31 16.84 43.72
N THR A 733 -4.30 16.78 42.82
CA THR A 733 -5.56 16.06 43.05
C THR A 733 -5.33 14.59 43.38
N PHE A 734 -4.59 13.86 42.55
CA PHE A 734 -4.32 12.44 42.79
C PHE A 734 -3.39 12.20 43.98
N ASN A 735 -2.49 13.14 44.31
CA ASN A 735 -1.67 13.04 45.52
C ASN A 735 -2.54 13.12 46.78
N ASN A 736 -3.52 14.04 46.80
CA ASN A 736 -4.46 14.17 47.90
C ASN A 736 -5.34 12.92 48.02
N ILE A 737 -5.87 12.42 46.90
CA ILE A 737 -6.66 11.17 46.88
C ILE A 737 -5.83 9.99 47.40
N HIS A 738 -4.59 9.82 46.92
CA HIS A 738 -3.73 8.71 47.33
C HIS A 738 -3.33 8.78 48.81
N LYS A 739 -3.03 9.98 49.33
CA LYS A 739 -2.70 10.20 50.75
C LYS A 739 -3.88 9.86 51.66
N GLU A 740 -5.07 10.34 51.34
CA GLU A 740 -6.27 10.05 52.14
C GLU A 740 -6.68 8.59 52.04
N PHE A 741 -6.68 7.99 50.85
CA PHE A 741 -6.93 6.56 50.66
C PHE A 741 -5.99 5.68 51.50
N SER A 742 -4.71 6.06 51.63
CA SER A 742 -3.73 5.30 52.40
C SER A 742 -3.90 5.40 53.92
N LYS A 743 -4.68 6.36 54.43
CA LYS A 743 -4.95 6.55 55.87
C LYS A 743 -6.20 5.82 56.35
N LEU A 744 -7.16 5.59 55.46
CA LEU A 744 -8.47 5.03 55.78
C LEU A 744 -8.43 3.51 55.93
N SER A 745 -9.42 2.94 56.63
CA SER A 745 -9.65 1.49 56.63
C SER A 745 -9.95 1.01 55.19
N LYS A 746 -9.85 -0.30 54.92
CA LYS A 746 -10.09 -0.84 53.57
C LYS A 746 -11.46 -0.43 53.01
N ASP A 747 -12.50 -0.56 53.81
CA ASP A 747 -13.88 -0.27 53.39
C ASP A 747 -14.13 1.24 53.27
N ASP A 748 -13.64 2.04 54.24
CA ASP A 748 -13.75 3.50 54.19
C ASP A 748 -12.97 4.09 53.01
N GLY A 749 -11.80 3.52 52.73
CA GLY A 749 -10.95 3.90 51.60
C GLY A 749 -11.64 3.64 50.26
N ILE A 750 -12.35 2.52 50.12
CA ILE A 750 -13.13 2.21 48.92
C ILE A 750 -14.26 3.22 48.72
N GLN A 751 -15.03 3.53 49.78
CA GLN A 751 -16.11 4.53 49.70
C GLN A 751 -15.57 5.93 49.39
N TYR A 752 -14.44 6.30 50.00
CA TYR A 752 -13.74 7.55 49.71
C TYR A 752 -13.27 7.63 48.26
N LEU A 753 -12.67 6.56 47.71
CA LEU A 753 -12.27 6.52 46.31
C LEU A 753 -13.47 6.62 45.37
N LEU A 754 -14.54 5.87 45.63
CA LEU A 754 -15.75 5.91 44.82
C LEU A 754 -16.32 7.34 44.77
N LYS A 755 -16.41 8.02 45.92
CA LYS A 755 -16.89 9.40 46.00
C LYS A 755 -15.93 10.39 45.31
N SER A 756 -14.64 10.32 45.65
CA SER A 756 -13.63 11.25 45.12
C SER A 756 -13.48 11.14 43.62
N LEU A 757 -13.37 9.93 43.08
CA LEU A 757 -13.18 9.69 41.66
C LEU A 757 -14.47 9.87 40.84
N SER A 758 -15.65 9.61 41.40
CA SER A 758 -16.92 9.89 40.69
C SER A 758 -17.20 11.40 40.58
N ASN A 759 -16.66 12.20 41.50
CA ASN A 759 -16.76 13.67 41.46
C ASN A 759 -15.77 14.31 40.51
N LEU A 760 -14.66 13.63 40.18
CA LEU A 760 -13.83 13.99 39.05
C LEU A 760 -14.62 13.67 37.79
N GLN A 761 -15.50 14.59 37.39
CA GLN A 761 -15.99 14.55 36.02
C GLN A 761 -14.75 14.48 35.14
N PRO A 762 -14.70 13.54 34.17
CA PRO A 762 -13.58 13.50 33.24
C PRO A 762 -13.49 14.92 32.69
N ILE A 763 -12.38 15.62 32.99
CA ILE A 763 -12.22 17.05 32.72
C ILE A 763 -12.55 17.22 31.25
N SER A 764 -13.78 17.65 31.02
CA SER A 764 -14.36 17.69 29.70
C SER A 764 -13.67 18.89 29.08
N VAL A 765 -12.95 18.67 27.99
CA VAL A 765 -12.20 19.65 27.19
C VAL A 765 -13.15 20.67 26.53
N LYS A 766 -14.17 21.12 27.23
CA LYS A 766 -15.17 22.06 26.75
C LYS A 766 -14.90 23.50 27.17
N ASP A 767 -13.89 23.74 28.01
CA ASP A 767 -13.62 25.07 28.58
C ASP A 767 -12.17 25.57 28.36
N ASN A 768 -11.58 25.28 27.20
CA ASN A 768 -10.45 26.03 26.60
C ASN A 768 -10.66 26.08 25.08
#